data_AF-A0A8S1FEF7-F1
#
_entry.id   AF-A0A8S1FEF7-F1
#
_cell.length_a   1.000
_cell.length_b   1.000
_cell.length_c   1.000
_cell.angle_alpha   90.00
_cell.angle_beta   90.00
_cell.angle_gamma   90.00
#
_symmetry.space_group_name_H-M   'P 1'
#
loop_
_entity.id
_entity.type
_entity.pdbx_description
1 polymer ?
#
loop_
_entity_poly.entity_id
_entity_poly.type
_entity_poly.pdbx_seq_one_letter_code
_entity_poly.pdbx_strand_id
1 'polypeptide(L)'
;MRFEWLLNILISIFGVLLLQFVVSVESECSDASYSSLFSKLDGLKRITRLAVSGHISAYHVKISISDDDYHTVRMSNGNPLVLYSPMSNTPSWTHVDFIASAVKISPAFEHATEDLRSPLLIMTLCDYDTPITAFDDSSYTVEAHHAGLISMYENDLCVVFRTYRSGIFFFSMADQGDVLIAQIVHGTVHVIFDFGSLTPSRISAGKALDDGRWHEMRWLHQFDSVQLSIDGVLLNQTAPTGLYRKLDLHSVVHIGGRPADDFSQGIETSFTGCISRLQLNSIDLLQLAPTDIHSSCMMPKSPSFTLQNASRAILPFTFLPFSFEFRVVPIKSSLITLFDAENGTLVDIVIDDDLKLNLVSNITKFRQIANPGVNVANGAWHSFSLRIRGARMEIDIDGYTTLWLEGHEVRRISQRLSNFVMSSMGCYRSATIDLSSVRVEGNVSRGQCDFEEKCLPNPCENNGACIQTALDDYICNCTEGYKGKNCHTTDLPHSCEEWTFTRGNRMKALKGRHVFIDIDGGGGMPPINVTCKLERDEMGVEGVTTILDHDLRRPMIVTGDNKPGVVRHSLTYGITTDQMDRLVEGFETCSQYMRYTCRGGARLMTQGEERSPSSWYSTRSDKHGLQWGEAPPYSRMCSCAINGSCLHNRMCNCDSGEDATDEGVNPYSQLLPVTGLFLGGTTKSSSIEVEIGPLRCRNRATFDTVTFSDRNARLSGTQTFSQRTFDVALHAKFTHSQMSIISWHSTDELHWFHLYVHDGKIIGEVVNGGESQQIVSDNRYNDGNFHTIYWEADSSGMFLKVDGSRKSIKRNFVLPNVYTWIIGSRTEKGSTGFAGVLRNIYLCGQEIPLGQYARRDGEKGISIGDDGYCRPDLCQNGGRCVDKYDGYVCDCRLTPFGGSDCTKEYGMMVPIGSTIQIPWQNPAHSSMCHRISIQTASRNVSLIRSKALFADSTFNMTIDDDGFLNMNAYDGFFFHFKRSANRQNLSDDVMHDISFCASSNLFNLTIDGIEAIKIEGNWTFFESFNVWHFLDSEFEGCVSRLQTGTAFPLKNPKSARLNYSGKIRFGTCPVESISRHQMYGFHPTTQATTTPQGTEEIRIFAISKHKQKLISIATISGVFVLLLFATCLSMLICYMRTRPDGVYKTNETGDNCSPSRSEEPLVRNHNNNNGNSMPNGAQMYASSKEYFC
;
A
#
# COMPACT_ATOMS: atom_id res chain seq x y z
N MET A 1 46.05 25.25 49.92
CA MET A 1 45.07 26.36 50.03
C MET A 1 45.46 27.73 49.43
N ARG A 2 46.72 28.02 49.01
CA ARG A 2 47.01 29.27 48.27
C ARG A 2 47.80 29.12 46.96
N PHE A 3 47.99 27.88 46.48
CA PHE A 3 48.54 27.57 45.16
C PHE A 3 47.51 26.83 44.27
N GLU A 4 46.76 25.87 44.81
CA GLU A 4 45.65 25.22 44.06
C GLU A 4 44.57 26.21 43.61
N TRP A 5 44.37 27.29 44.36
CA TRP A 5 43.44 28.37 44.01
C TRP A 5 43.88 29.19 42.79
N LEU A 6 45.19 29.28 42.50
CA LEU A 6 45.68 29.91 41.28
C LEU A 6 45.66 28.94 40.10
N LEU A 7 45.97 27.66 40.32
CA LEU A 7 45.98 26.65 39.28
C LEU A 7 44.56 26.39 38.71
N ASN A 8 43.55 26.26 39.57
CA ASN A 8 42.17 26.06 39.13
C ASN A 8 41.58 27.29 38.40
N ILE A 9 42.01 28.51 38.78
CA ILE A 9 41.62 29.74 38.06
C ILE A 9 42.29 29.80 36.68
N LEU A 10 43.58 29.46 36.57
CA LEU A 10 44.27 29.39 35.28
C LEU A 10 43.67 28.33 34.34
N ILE A 11 43.34 27.15 34.86
CA ILE A 11 42.68 26.08 34.08
C ILE A 11 41.28 26.50 33.63
N SER A 12 40.51 27.19 34.48
CA SER A 12 39.19 27.71 34.09
C SER A 12 39.28 28.81 33.02
N ILE A 13 40.26 29.72 33.14
CA ILE A 13 40.45 30.80 32.16
C ILE A 13 40.92 30.25 30.81
N PHE A 14 41.85 29.29 30.78
CA PHE A 14 42.27 28.64 29.53
C PHE A 14 41.16 27.78 28.91
N GLY A 15 40.36 27.09 29.73
CA GLY A 15 39.20 26.32 29.25
C GLY A 15 38.14 27.18 28.57
N VAL A 16 37.84 28.36 29.14
CA VAL A 16 36.88 29.31 28.54
C VAL A 16 37.45 29.96 27.27
N LEU A 17 38.74 30.31 27.24
CA LEU A 17 39.37 30.90 26.05
C LEU A 17 39.48 29.92 24.86
N LEU A 18 39.72 28.63 25.11
CA LEU A 18 39.70 27.61 24.05
C LEU A 18 38.28 27.33 23.52
N LEU A 19 37.26 27.41 24.38
CA LEU A 19 35.85 27.33 23.96
C LEU A 19 35.36 28.57 23.19
N GLN A 20 36.11 29.66 23.15
CA GLN A 20 35.82 30.81 22.28
C GLN A 20 36.50 30.75 20.90
N PHE A 21 37.38 29.76 20.64
CA PHE A 21 38.06 29.60 19.34
C PHE A 21 37.58 28.39 18.51
N VAL A 22 36.60 27.64 19.01
CA VAL A 22 35.80 26.72 18.18
C VAL A 22 34.31 27.06 18.33
N VAL A 23 34.00 28.35 18.20
CA VAL A 23 32.68 28.78 17.75
C VAL A 23 32.70 28.68 16.23
N SER A 24 32.27 27.54 15.69
CA SER A 24 31.66 27.54 14.36
C SER A 24 30.53 28.56 14.38
N VAL A 25 30.45 29.45 13.39
CA VAL A 25 29.43 30.51 13.36
C VAL A 25 28.05 29.87 13.28
N GLU A 26 27.40 29.72 14.44
CA GLU A 26 25.96 29.47 14.50
C GLU A 26 25.26 30.73 13.98
N SER A 27 24.93 30.72 12.69
CA SER A 27 24.06 31.71 12.07
C SER A 27 22.83 31.91 12.95
N GLU A 28 22.52 33.13 13.38
CA GLU A 28 21.39 33.39 14.27
C GLU A 28 20.06 33.03 13.56
N CYS A 29 19.60 31.81 13.77
CA CYS A 29 18.37 31.30 13.17
C CYS A 29 17.16 31.78 14.00
N SER A 30 16.22 32.46 13.36
CA SER A 30 15.01 33.02 13.97
C SER A 30 13.73 32.49 13.30
N ASP A 31 12.68 32.29 14.11
CA ASP A 31 11.37 31.91 13.60
C ASP A 31 10.59 33.14 13.14
N ALA A 32 10.35 33.25 11.84
CA ALA A 32 9.55 34.28 11.21
C ALA A 32 8.15 33.76 10.85
N SER A 33 7.15 34.65 10.84
CA SER A 33 5.78 34.29 10.44
C SER A 33 5.12 35.37 9.58
N TYR A 34 4.36 34.94 8.58
CA TYR A 34 3.82 35.78 7.52
C TYR A 34 2.37 35.37 7.19
N SER A 35 1.43 36.31 7.29
CA SER A 35 0.01 36.08 6.93
C SER A 35 -0.23 36.38 5.45
N SER A 36 0.35 35.57 4.57
CA SER A 36 0.38 35.81 3.13
C SER A 36 0.67 34.53 2.33
N LEU A 37 0.15 34.45 1.11
CA LEU A 37 0.57 33.47 0.10
C LEU A 37 1.97 33.79 -0.49
N PHE A 38 2.52 34.96 -0.19
CA PHE A 38 3.79 35.45 -0.69
C PHE A 38 4.58 36.25 0.35
N SER A 39 5.85 35.91 0.54
CA SER A 39 6.77 36.56 1.48
C SER A 39 8.11 36.84 0.81
N LYS A 40 8.47 38.11 0.68
CA LYS A 40 9.83 38.53 0.31
C LYS A 40 10.68 38.61 1.58
N LEU A 41 11.91 38.10 1.52
CA LEU A 41 12.86 38.06 2.63
C LEU A 41 13.85 39.23 2.51
N ASP A 42 14.47 39.59 3.63
CA ASP A 42 15.44 40.69 3.67
C ASP A 42 16.84 40.17 3.28
N GLY A 43 17.12 40.19 1.97
CA GLY A 43 18.29 39.55 1.38
C GLY A 43 18.10 38.04 1.15
N LEU A 44 19.21 37.33 0.98
CA LEU A 44 19.24 35.87 0.84
C LEU A 44 19.27 35.24 2.24
N LYS A 45 18.39 34.26 2.51
CA LYS A 45 18.34 33.52 3.79
C LYS A 45 18.37 32.03 3.53
N ARG A 46 18.98 31.26 4.45
CA ARG A 46 18.86 29.80 4.50
C ARG A 46 17.61 29.42 5.30
N ILE A 47 16.72 28.66 4.68
CA ILE A 47 15.47 28.18 5.29
C ILE A 47 15.72 26.76 5.79
N THR A 48 15.45 26.51 7.07
CA THR A 48 15.71 25.19 7.70
C THR A 48 14.43 24.42 8.10
N ARG A 49 13.32 25.13 8.30
CA ARG A 49 12.01 24.55 8.64
C ARG A 49 10.87 25.39 8.07
N LEU A 50 9.78 24.73 7.70
CA LEU A 50 8.56 25.32 7.18
C LEU A 50 7.32 24.70 7.85
N ALA A 51 6.32 25.53 8.14
CA ALA A 51 4.98 25.10 8.54
C ALA A 51 3.93 26.08 7.97
N VAL A 52 2.71 25.61 7.73
CA VAL A 52 1.57 26.46 7.31
C VAL A 52 0.38 26.20 8.21
N SER A 53 -0.39 27.24 8.52
CA SER A 53 -1.71 27.13 9.16
C SER A 53 -2.71 28.03 8.44
N GLY A 54 -3.81 27.46 7.96
CA GLY A 54 -4.82 28.15 7.17
C GLY A 54 -6.06 27.30 6.91
N HIS A 55 -7.00 27.83 6.13
CA HIS A 55 -8.29 27.18 5.87
C HIS A 55 -8.24 26.10 4.77
N ILE A 56 -7.29 26.18 3.84
CA ILE A 56 -7.02 25.11 2.86
C ILE A 56 -5.99 24.16 3.46
N SER A 57 -6.16 22.86 3.23
CA SER A 57 -5.43 21.78 3.91
C SER A 57 -4.05 21.48 3.33
N ALA A 58 -3.74 21.90 2.09
CA ALA A 58 -2.50 21.59 1.39
C ALA A 58 -2.03 22.75 0.48
N TYR A 59 -0.73 23.06 0.53
CA TYR A 59 -0.09 24.08 -0.31
C TYR A 59 1.22 23.57 -0.92
N HIS A 60 1.49 23.95 -2.17
CA HIS A 60 2.80 23.78 -2.79
C HIS A 60 3.75 24.92 -2.45
N VAL A 61 5.02 24.60 -2.23
CA VAL A 61 6.09 25.59 -1.96
C VAL A 61 6.82 25.95 -3.25
N LYS A 62 6.99 27.25 -3.49
CA LYS A 62 7.86 27.80 -4.53
C LYS A 62 8.82 28.81 -3.93
N ILE A 63 10.04 28.87 -4.44
CA ILE A 63 11.09 29.79 -3.96
C ILE A 63 11.74 30.54 -5.12
N SER A 64 12.29 31.71 -4.80
CA SER A 64 13.08 32.57 -5.69
C SER A 64 14.38 32.93 -5.00
N ILE A 65 15.50 32.85 -5.73
CA ILE A 65 16.83 33.26 -5.25
C ILE A 65 17.15 34.69 -5.72
N SER A 66 16.83 35.02 -6.97
CA SER A 66 16.92 36.38 -7.52
C SER A 66 15.83 36.63 -8.57
N ASP A 67 15.67 37.90 -8.96
CA ASP A 67 14.87 38.32 -10.13
C ASP A 67 13.37 37.94 -10.10
N ASP A 68 12.85 37.62 -8.91
CA ASP A 68 11.47 37.16 -8.64
C ASP A 68 11.04 35.96 -9.52
N ASP A 69 11.98 35.04 -9.79
CA ASP A 69 11.76 33.83 -10.60
C ASP A 69 11.47 32.60 -9.71
N TYR A 70 10.22 32.11 -9.73
CA TYR A 70 9.72 31.12 -8.77
C TYR A 70 9.69 29.70 -9.33
N HIS A 71 10.61 28.85 -8.86
CA HIS A 71 10.60 27.41 -9.11
C HIS A 71 9.92 26.65 -7.97
N THR A 72 9.33 25.49 -8.28
CA THR A 72 8.62 24.65 -7.30
C THR A 72 9.61 23.75 -6.58
N VAL A 73 9.62 23.75 -5.24
CA VAL A 73 10.45 22.84 -4.44
C VAL A 73 9.96 21.41 -4.62
N ARG A 74 10.87 20.45 -4.85
CA ARG A 74 10.54 19.03 -5.03
C ARG A 74 11.14 18.17 -3.93
N MET A 75 10.53 17.00 -3.73
CA MET A 75 11.02 15.93 -2.87
C MET A 75 11.95 15.00 -3.68
N SER A 76 12.71 14.15 -2.99
CA SER A 76 13.67 13.20 -3.62
C SER A 76 13.04 12.29 -4.67
N ASN A 77 11.75 11.93 -4.52
CA ASN A 77 10.98 11.14 -5.49
C ASN A 77 10.44 11.94 -6.70
N GLY A 78 10.75 13.23 -6.80
CA GLY A 78 10.37 14.15 -7.89
C GLY A 78 9.01 14.84 -7.74
N ASN A 79 8.22 14.48 -6.71
CA ASN A 79 6.93 15.11 -6.44
C ASN A 79 7.13 16.54 -5.88
N PRO A 80 6.21 17.50 -6.15
CA PRO A 80 6.22 18.80 -5.49
C PRO A 80 6.13 18.68 -3.96
N LEU A 81 6.87 19.50 -3.23
CA LEU A 81 6.75 19.60 -1.79
C LEU A 81 5.35 20.13 -1.42
N VAL A 82 4.63 19.39 -0.58
CA VAL A 82 3.32 19.78 -0.05
C VAL A 82 3.45 20.06 1.45
N LEU A 83 3.11 21.29 1.85
CA LEU A 83 2.91 21.63 3.25
C LEU A 83 1.45 21.42 3.61
N TYR A 84 1.21 20.52 4.56
CA TYR A 84 -0.11 20.26 5.11
C TYR A 84 -0.40 21.23 6.26
N SER A 85 -1.62 21.78 6.25
CA SER A 85 -2.09 22.73 7.27
C SER A 85 -2.94 22.00 8.30
N PRO A 86 -2.44 21.75 9.52
CA PRO A 86 -3.24 21.15 10.58
C PRO A 86 -4.36 22.11 10.99
N MET A 87 -5.56 21.58 11.24
CA MET A 87 -6.67 22.34 11.84
C MET A 87 -6.50 22.56 13.36
N SER A 88 -5.35 22.19 13.93
CA SER A 88 -4.97 22.42 15.33
C SER A 88 -4.03 23.62 15.47
N ASN A 89 -3.95 24.18 16.67
CA ASN A 89 -3.06 25.32 16.99
C ASN A 89 -1.56 24.95 17.06
N THR A 90 -1.17 23.72 16.69
CA THR A 90 0.22 23.24 16.74
C THR A 90 0.78 23.11 15.32
N PRO A 91 1.81 23.89 14.93
CA PRO A 91 2.35 23.83 13.58
C PRO A 91 2.98 22.48 13.26
N SER A 92 2.65 21.93 12.09
CA SER A 92 3.29 20.73 11.54
C SER A 92 4.56 21.14 10.80
N TRP A 93 5.72 20.88 11.42
CA TRP A 93 7.02 21.32 10.90
C TRP A 93 7.59 20.33 9.86
N THR A 94 7.89 20.85 8.69
CA THR A 94 8.64 20.18 7.62
C THR A 94 10.08 20.69 7.64
N HIS A 95 11.06 19.79 7.72
CA HIS A 95 12.48 20.13 7.63
C HIS A 95 12.92 20.27 6.17
N VAL A 96 13.76 21.28 5.90
CA VAL A 96 14.30 21.61 4.57
C VAL A 96 15.73 22.17 4.73
N ASP A 97 16.48 22.27 3.64
CA ASP A 97 17.70 23.10 3.57
C ASP A 97 17.81 23.69 2.17
N PHE A 98 17.44 24.96 2.00
CA PHE A 98 17.64 25.70 0.77
C PHE A 98 17.75 27.21 1.03
N ILE A 99 18.36 27.92 0.08
CA ILE A 99 18.49 29.38 0.10
C ILE A 99 17.37 30.04 -0.72
N ALA A 100 16.83 31.15 -0.22
CA ALA A 100 15.83 31.95 -0.92
C ALA A 100 15.88 33.43 -0.54
N SER A 101 15.53 34.31 -1.47
CA SER A 101 15.21 35.73 -1.20
C SER A 101 13.70 35.99 -1.20
N ALA A 102 12.89 35.04 -1.67
CA ALA A 102 11.44 35.07 -1.50
C ALA A 102 10.82 33.67 -1.54
N VAL A 103 9.74 33.49 -0.77
CA VAL A 103 8.94 32.27 -0.70
C VAL A 103 7.51 32.58 -1.13
N LYS A 104 6.93 31.69 -1.93
CA LYS A 104 5.55 31.76 -2.40
C LYS A 104 4.88 30.40 -2.20
N ILE A 105 3.74 30.39 -1.52
CA ILE A 105 2.90 29.20 -1.38
C ILE A 105 1.65 29.36 -2.24
N SER A 106 1.26 28.28 -2.92
CA SER A 106 0.04 28.22 -3.73
C SER A 106 -0.84 27.08 -3.25
N PRO A 107 -2.17 27.26 -3.13
CA PRO A 107 -3.10 26.16 -2.88
C PRO A 107 -2.85 24.98 -3.82
N ALA A 108 -2.91 23.76 -3.29
CA ALA A 108 -2.74 22.55 -4.09
C ALA A 108 -4.04 22.09 -4.80
N PHE A 109 -5.14 22.82 -4.62
CA PHE A 109 -6.45 22.57 -5.23
C PHE A 109 -6.94 23.81 -6.01
N GLU A 110 -7.55 23.59 -7.17
CA GLU A 110 -8.15 24.65 -8.00
C GLU A 110 -9.49 25.12 -7.42
N HIS A 111 -9.46 25.96 -6.39
CA HIS A 111 -10.66 26.59 -5.85
C HIS A 111 -11.16 27.76 -6.73
N ALA A 112 -12.47 27.89 -6.86
CA ALA A 112 -13.13 28.99 -7.57
C ALA A 112 -13.10 30.31 -6.77
N THR A 113 -11.90 30.91 -6.68
CA THR A 113 -11.59 32.36 -6.54
C THR A 113 -12.17 33.23 -5.40
N GLU A 114 -13.27 32.89 -4.72
CA GLU A 114 -14.08 33.93 -4.05
C GLU A 114 -13.87 34.17 -2.54
N ASP A 115 -13.22 33.29 -1.76
CA ASP A 115 -13.07 33.52 -0.29
C ASP A 115 -11.80 32.93 0.36
N LEU A 116 -10.62 33.14 -0.26
CA LEU A 116 -9.33 32.78 0.36
C LEU A 116 -8.87 33.83 1.40
N ARG A 117 -9.01 33.50 2.69
CA ARG A 117 -8.19 34.13 3.74
C ARG A 117 -6.73 33.68 3.61
N SER A 118 -5.78 34.61 3.70
CA SER A 118 -4.35 34.30 3.71
C SER A 118 -4.00 33.29 4.81
N PRO A 119 -3.25 32.22 4.51
CA PRO A 119 -2.67 31.36 5.54
C PRO A 119 -1.51 32.05 6.27
N LEU A 120 -1.23 31.57 7.47
CA LEU A 120 -0.03 31.88 8.23
C LEU A 120 1.08 30.89 7.83
N LEU A 121 2.07 31.38 7.09
CA LEU A 121 3.33 30.68 6.80
C LEU A 121 4.32 30.97 7.94
N ILE A 122 4.90 29.93 8.53
CA ILE A 122 5.87 30.00 9.63
C ILE A 122 7.17 29.32 9.17
N MET A 123 8.31 29.97 9.36
CA MET A 123 9.59 29.54 8.79
C MET A 123 10.75 29.80 9.76
N THR A 124 11.65 28.84 9.94
CA THR A 124 12.93 29.06 10.64
C THR A 124 13.94 29.55 9.61
N LEU A 125 14.27 30.85 9.69
CA LEU A 125 15.20 31.55 8.79
C LEU A 125 16.55 31.74 9.47
N CYS A 126 17.64 31.42 8.78
CA CYS A 126 19.00 31.74 9.20
C CYS A 126 19.62 32.73 8.20
N ASP A 127 20.44 33.65 8.71
CA ASP A 127 21.18 34.57 7.86
C ASP A 127 22.18 33.82 6.96
N TYR A 128 22.37 34.36 5.75
CA TYR A 128 23.25 33.81 4.72
C TYR A 128 23.93 34.97 3.98
N ASP A 129 25.04 35.44 4.55
CA ASP A 129 25.72 36.67 4.13
C ASP A 129 26.61 36.50 2.88
N THR A 130 26.77 35.27 2.38
CA THR A 130 27.54 34.97 1.17
C THR A 130 26.88 35.62 -0.05
N PRO A 131 27.55 36.54 -0.77
CA PRO A 131 26.98 37.20 -1.94
C PRO A 131 26.92 36.24 -3.15
N ILE A 132 25.91 36.45 -4.00
CA ILE A 132 25.83 35.75 -5.29
C ILE A 132 27.02 36.18 -6.15
N THR A 133 27.90 35.23 -6.48
CA THR A 133 29.12 35.49 -7.24
C THR A 133 28.89 35.18 -8.72
N ALA A 134 29.29 36.10 -9.59
CA ALA A 134 29.23 35.92 -11.04
C ALA A 134 30.62 35.61 -11.60
N PHE A 135 30.67 34.70 -12.57
CA PHE A 135 31.87 34.23 -13.22
C PHE A 135 31.76 34.55 -14.72
N ASP A 136 32.75 35.25 -15.27
CA ASP A 136 32.84 35.62 -16.69
C ASP A 136 34.11 34.98 -17.26
N ASP A 137 34.12 33.64 -17.25
CA ASP A 137 35.28 32.77 -17.46
C ASP A 137 36.47 33.03 -16.48
N SER A 138 36.21 33.74 -15.39
CA SER A 138 37.09 33.94 -14.24
C SER A 138 37.14 32.69 -13.36
N SER A 139 38.22 32.52 -12.59
CA SER A 139 38.38 31.44 -11.61
C SER A 139 39.29 31.87 -10.47
N TYR A 140 39.21 31.16 -9.33
CA TYR A 140 40.08 31.37 -8.17
C TYR A 140 40.45 30.05 -7.49
N THR A 141 41.48 30.12 -6.64
CA THR A 141 42.03 28.98 -5.91
C THR A 141 41.79 29.13 -4.41
N VAL A 142 41.42 28.03 -3.75
CA VAL A 142 41.28 27.95 -2.29
C VAL A 142 42.27 26.92 -1.76
N GLU A 143 43.02 27.28 -0.71
CA GLU A 143 43.93 26.34 -0.04
C GLU A 143 43.15 25.48 0.95
N ALA A 144 43.10 24.17 0.71
CA ALA A 144 42.13 23.26 1.32
C ALA A 144 42.23 23.25 2.86
N HIS A 145 43.45 23.20 3.40
CA HIS A 145 43.69 23.21 4.85
C HIS A 145 43.30 24.52 5.52
N HIS A 146 43.48 25.68 4.86
CA HIS A 146 43.04 26.97 5.41
C HIS A 146 41.53 27.17 5.33
N ALA A 147 40.86 26.56 4.34
CA ALA A 147 39.40 26.48 4.30
C ALA A 147 38.81 25.52 5.35
N GLY A 148 39.63 24.70 6.01
CA GLY A 148 39.17 23.65 6.94
C GLY A 148 38.69 22.37 6.25
N LEU A 149 38.92 22.22 4.94
CA LEU A 149 38.58 21.00 4.21
C LEU A 149 39.47 19.84 4.70
N ILE A 150 38.82 18.81 5.24
CA ILE A 150 39.45 17.59 5.75
C ILE A 150 38.96 16.36 4.98
N SER A 151 39.81 15.34 4.93
CA SER A 151 39.55 14.09 4.22
C SER A 151 38.52 13.21 4.94
N MET A 152 37.41 12.85 4.28
CA MET A 152 36.26 12.20 4.92
C MET A 152 35.73 10.99 4.12
N TYR A 153 35.08 10.06 4.82
CA TYR A 153 34.33 8.92 4.26
C TYR A 153 32.87 9.28 3.90
N GLU A 154 32.41 10.43 4.37
CA GLU A 154 31.12 11.03 4.04
C GLU A 154 31.40 12.44 3.53
N ASN A 155 30.89 12.80 2.35
CA ASN A 155 31.14 14.10 1.74
C ASN A 155 29.87 14.62 1.06
N ASP A 156 29.66 15.93 1.12
CA ASP A 156 28.46 16.60 0.61
C ASP A 156 28.89 17.88 -0.14
N LEU A 157 28.79 17.85 -1.47
CA LEU A 157 29.07 18.98 -2.36
C LEU A 157 27.75 19.51 -2.91
N CYS A 158 27.36 20.71 -2.46
CA CYS A 158 26.19 21.43 -2.94
C CYS A 158 26.60 22.66 -3.75
N VAL A 159 26.10 22.79 -4.99
CA VAL A 159 26.32 23.94 -5.86
C VAL A 159 24.99 24.45 -6.40
N VAL A 160 24.64 25.70 -6.10
CA VAL A 160 23.43 26.36 -6.61
C VAL A 160 23.86 27.39 -7.65
N PHE A 161 23.53 27.14 -8.93
CA PHE A 161 24.08 27.86 -10.08
C PHE A 161 23.00 28.29 -11.08
N ARG A 162 23.36 29.21 -11.99
CA ARG A 162 22.62 29.49 -13.23
C ARG A 162 23.58 29.80 -14.38
N THR A 163 23.28 29.29 -15.58
CA THR A 163 24.09 29.51 -16.80
C THR A 163 23.28 29.30 -18.08
N TYR A 164 23.91 29.59 -19.23
CA TYR A 164 23.48 29.24 -20.59
C TYR A 164 24.57 28.45 -21.36
N ARG A 165 25.59 27.91 -20.68
CA ARG A 165 26.76 27.26 -21.29
C ARG A 165 27.25 26.07 -20.47
N SER A 166 28.08 25.22 -21.09
CA SER A 166 28.96 24.30 -20.35
C SER A 166 29.98 25.08 -19.51
N GLY A 167 30.46 24.48 -18.42
CA GLY A 167 31.53 25.05 -17.59
C GLY A 167 31.79 24.27 -16.30
N ILE A 168 32.88 24.59 -15.61
CA ILE A 168 33.39 23.83 -14.45
C ILE A 168 33.19 24.57 -13.13
N PHE A 169 32.51 23.94 -12.16
CA PHE A 169 32.21 24.53 -10.86
C PHE A 169 33.37 24.37 -9.87
N PHE A 170 33.88 23.14 -9.75
CA PHE A 170 34.86 22.72 -8.76
C PHE A 170 35.83 21.73 -9.38
N PHE A 171 37.13 21.88 -9.08
CA PHE A 171 38.20 20.98 -9.54
C PHE A 171 39.21 20.71 -8.42
N SER A 172 39.40 19.43 -8.09
CA SER A 172 40.47 18.90 -7.25
C SER A 172 41.01 17.61 -7.85
N MET A 173 42.33 17.46 -7.88
CA MET A 173 43.05 16.27 -8.33
C MET A 173 44.34 16.17 -7.51
N ALA A 174 44.45 15.17 -6.64
CA ALA A 174 45.59 15.01 -5.74
C ALA A 174 46.64 14.04 -6.30
N ASP A 175 47.90 14.22 -5.90
CA ASP A 175 49.04 13.38 -6.32
C ASP A 175 48.88 11.88 -6.02
N GLN A 176 47.97 11.52 -5.10
CA GLN A 176 47.70 10.14 -4.68
C GLN A 176 46.67 9.42 -5.57
N GLY A 177 46.03 10.14 -6.51
CA GLY A 177 45.03 9.59 -7.44
C GLY A 177 43.59 9.94 -7.11
N ASP A 178 43.33 10.59 -5.98
CA ASP A 178 42.02 11.15 -5.63
C ASP A 178 41.61 12.29 -6.57
N VAL A 179 40.33 12.30 -6.93
CA VAL A 179 39.74 13.27 -7.86
C VAL A 179 38.37 13.68 -7.32
N LEU A 180 38.06 14.98 -7.40
CA LEU A 180 36.68 15.47 -7.34
C LEU A 180 36.54 16.65 -8.30
N ILE A 181 35.78 16.45 -9.38
CA ILE A 181 35.56 17.44 -10.43
C ILE A 181 34.05 17.50 -10.72
N ALA A 182 33.44 18.68 -10.55
CA ALA A 182 32.03 18.93 -10.82
C ALA A 182 31.87 20.01 -11.89
N GLN A 183 31.12 19.69 -12.95
CA GLN A 183 30.94 20.55 -14.12
C GLN A 183 29.55 20.36 -14.75
N ILE A 184 29.10 21.34 -15.53
CA ILE A 184 27.95 21.24 -16.42
C ILE A 184 28.42 21.14 -17.86
N VAL A 185 27.87 20.19 -18.62
CA VAL A 185 28.20 19.94 -20.03
C VAL A 185 26.90 19.76 -20.79
N HIS A 186 26.62 20.60 -21.79
CA HIS A 186 25.37 20.56 -22.60
C HIS A 186 24.08 20.44 -21.76
N GLY A 187 23.97 21.20 -20.67
CA GLY A 187 22.79 21.18 -19.80
C GLY A 187 22.68 19.99 -18.84
N THR A 188 23.71 19.13 -18.75
CA THR A 188 23.77 17.99 -17.82
C THR A 188 24.90 18.19 -16.83
N VAL A 189 24.66 17.95 -15.54
CA VAL A 189 25.72 17.97 -14.52
C VAL A 189 26.48 16.65 -14.55
N HIS A 190 27.81 16.72 -14.56
CA HIS A 190 28.73 15.59 -14.47
C HIS A 190 29.64 15.78 -13.27
N VAL A 191 29.73 14.76 -12.42
CA VAL A 191 30.73 14.66 -11.35
C VAL A 191 31.65 13.48 -11.64
N ILE A 192 32.95 13.76 -11.74
CA ILE A 192 34.02 12.78 -11.90
C ILE A 192 34.72 12.67 -10.55
N PHE A 193 34.85 11.46 -10.01
CA PHE A 193 35.40 11.24 -8.68
C PHE A 193 36.26 9.97 -8.59
N ASP A 194 37.31 10.02 -7.77
CA ASP A 194 38.13 8.88 -7.39
C ASP A 194 38.60 9.07 -5.94
N PHE A 195 38.79 7.98 -5.22
CA PHE A 195 39.20 7.93 -3.81
C PHE A 195 40.57 7.23 -3.67
N GLY A 196 41.46 7.41 -4.65
CA GLY A 196 42.77 6.74 -4.72
C GLY A 196 42.76 5.36 -5.41
N SER A 197 41.74 5.04 -6.22
CA SER A 197 41.68 3.77 -6.98
C SER A 197 42.46 3.80 -8.31
N LEU A 198 42.80 5.00 -8.82
CA LEU A 198 43.33 5.24 -10.17
C LEU A 198 42.37 4.80 -11.30
N THR A 199 41.08 4.71 -10.98
CA THR A 199 39.99 4.35 -11.90
C THR A 199 38.80 5.28 -11.65
N PRO A 200 38.82 6.53 -12.16
CA PRO A 200 37.82 7.54 -11.81
C PRO A 200 36.40 7.16 -12.24
N SER A 201 35.53 7.05 -11.25
CA SER A 201 34.09 6.92 -11.43
C SER A 201 33.47 8.21 -11.98
N ARG A 202 32.31 8.07 -12.63
CA ARG A 202 31.57 9.19 -13.22
C ARG A 202 30.08 9.02 -12.95
N ILE A 203 29.45 10.05 -12.40
CA ILE A 203 28.00 10.14 -12.20
C ILE A 203 27.47 11.40 -12.88
N SER A 204 26.28 11.35 -13.47
CA SER A 204 25.69 12.49 -14.17
C SER A 204 24.18 12.55 -14.03
N ALA A 205 23.63 13.76 -13.97
CA ALA A 205 22.21 14.00 -13.69
C ALA A 205 21.69 15.29 -14.34
N GLY A 206 20.36 15.36 -14.50
CA GLY A 206 19.65 16.48 -15.08
C GLY A 206 19.76 16.57 -16.62
N LYS A 207 18.96 17.48 -17.20
CA LYS A 207 18.95 17.82 -18.62
C LYS A 207 18.52 19.28 -18.78
N ALA A 208 19.15 20.00 -19.71
CA ALA A 208 18.85 21.40 -20.02
C ALA A 208 18.94 22.36 -18.81
N LEU A 209 19.85 22.10 -17.88
CA LEU A 209 20.14 22.95 -16.70
C LEU A 209 20.88 24.27 -17.07
N ASP A 210 21.09 24.48 -18.36
CA ASP A 210 21.53 25.71 -19.01
C ASP A 210 20.35 26.59 -19.46
N ASP A 211 19.15 26.45 -18.86
CA ASP A 211 17.96 27.21 -19.27
C ASP A 211 17.97 28.70 -18.84
N GLY A 212 18.91 29.10 -17.98
CA GLY A 212 19.07 30.44 -17.40
C GLY A 212 18.45 30.63 -16.01
N ARG A 213 17.69 29.65 -15.50
CA ARG A 213 17.14 29.63 -14.13
C ARG A 213 18.18 29.14 -13.13
N TRP A 214 17.84 29.28 -11.85
CA TRP A 214 18.59 28.70 -10.73
C TRP A 214 18.31 27.21 -10.60
N HIS A 215 19.38 26.42 -10.52
CA HIS A 215 19.35 24.99 -10.23
C HIS A 215 20.27 24.66 -9.05
N GLU A 216 19.88 23.70 -8.21
CA GLU A 216 20.75 23.08 -7.21
C GLU A 216 21.27 21.74 -7.75
N MET A 217 22.59 21.51 -7.71
CA MET A 217 23.14 20.16 -7.74
C MET A 217 23.70 19.79 -6.37
N ARG A 218 23.46 18.55 -5.93
CA ARG A 218 24.02 18.03 -4.69
C ARG A 218 24.57 16.62 -4.89
N TRP A 219 25.87 16.47 -4.68
CA TRP A 219 26.60 15.21 -4.74
C TRP A 219 26.87 14.75 -3.31
N LEU A 220 26.30 13.61 -2.94
CA LEU A 220 26.40 13.02 -1.60
C LEU A 220 27.14 11.69 -1.68
N HIS A 221 28.31 11.62 -1.09
CA HIS A 221 29.10 10.40 -0.90
C HIS A 221 28.93 9.92 0.54
N GLN A 222 28.56 8.66 0.71
CA GLN A 222 28.45 7.94 1.98
C GLN A 222 29.02 6.53 1.80
N PHE A 223 30.33 6.37 2.04
CA PHE A 223 31.03 5.09 1.95
C PHE A 223 30.84 4.37 0.59
N ASP A 224 30.12 3.25 0.54
CA ASP A 224 29.85 2.51 -0.72
C ASP A 224 28.77 3.15 -1.62
N SER A 225 28.11 4.24 -1.18
CA SER A 225 27.04 4.91 -1.92
C SER A 225 27.45 6.32 -2.35
N VAL A 226 27.27 6.63 -3.63
CA VAL A 226 27.42 7.98 -4.20
C VAL A 226 26.14 8.36 -4.95
N GLN A 227 25.47 9.40 -4.49
CA GLN A 227 24.21 9.92 -5.02
C GLN A 227 24.41 11.29 -5.67
N LEU A 228 23.67 11.56 -6.75
CA LEU A 228 23.60 12.88 -7.38
C LEU A 228 22.13 13.28 -7.53
N SER A 229 21.75 14.35 -6.83
CA SER A 229 20.43 14.97 -6.92
C SER A 229 20.50 16.35 -7.59
N ILE A 230 19.40 16.72 -8.24
CA ILE A 230 19.21 18.01 -8.91
C ILE A 230 17.87 18.58 -8.44
N ASP A 231 17.83 19.85 -8.02
CA ASP A 231 16.62 20.55 -7.54
C ASP A 231 15.85 19.78 -6.43
N GLY A 232 16.59 19.14 -5.52
CA GLY A 232 16.07 18.29 -4.44
C GLY A 232 15.67 16.87 -4.86
N VAL A 233 15.75 16.53 -6.16
CA VAL A 233 15.30 15.25 -6.74
C VAL A 233 16.48 14.30 -6.93
N LEU A 234 16.39 13.06 -6.42
CA LEU A 234 17.42 12.05 -6.66
C LEU A 234 17.28 11.50 -8.08
N LEU A 235 18.29 11.72 -8.92
CA LEU A 235 18.26 11.35 -10.33
C LEU A 235 19.24 10.23 -10.70
N ASN A 236 20.32 10.04 -9.93
CA ASN A 236 21.31 8.99 -10.19
C ASN A 236 21.99 8.54 -8.89
N GLN A 237 22.39 7.26 -8.83
CA GLN A 237 23.13 6.67 -7.73
C GLN A 237 24.10 5.60 -8.26
N THR A 238 25.31 5.57 -7.72
CA THR A 238 26.41 4.67 -8.11
C THR A 238 27.18 4.20 -6.87
N ALA A 239 28.01 3.17 -7.01
CA ALA A 239 29.02 2.80 -6.02
C ALA A 239 30.43 3.16 -6.55
N PRO A 240 31.37 3.56 -5.68
CA PRO A 240 32.73 3.90 -6.11
C PRO A 240 33.52 2.67 -6.57
N THR A 241 34.33 2.88 -7.60
CA THR A 241 35.32 1.91 -8.11
C THR A 241 36.46 1.66 -7.11
N GLY A 242 37.02 0.45 -7.13
CA GLY A 242 38.09 0.04 -6.23
C GLY A 242 37.64 -0.21 -4.79
N LEU A 243 38.62 -0.26 -3.86
CA LEU A 243 38.41 -0.60 -2.43
C LEU A 243 38.53 0.60 -1.48
N TYR A 244 38.95 1.76 -1.96
CA TYR A 244 39.14 2.96 -1.16
C TYR A 244 37.84 3.78 -1.07
N ARG A 245 37.63 4.46 0.06
CA ARG A 245 36.35 5.08 0.46
C ARG A 245 36.50 6.44 1.14
N LYS A 246 37.71 6.98 1.18
CA LYS A 246 38.05 8.26 1.81
C LYS A 246 38.51 9.18 0.71
N LEU A 247 37.90 10.36 0.60
CA LEU A 247 38.34 11.38 -0.35
C LEU A 247 39.47 12.19 0.28
N ASP A 248 40.63 12.22 -0.35
CA ASP A 248 41.74 13.11 -0.02
C ASP A 248 41.85 14.24 -1.07
N LEU A 249 41.67 15.48 -0.65
CA LEU A 249 41.71 16.64 -1.56
C LEU A 249 43.15 17.12 -1.80
N HIS A 250 43.39 17.70 -2.98
CA HIS A 250 44.64 18.40 -3.24
C HIS A 250 44.79 19.65 -2.34
N SER A 251 46.04 20.01 -2.02
CA SER A 251 46.41 21.18 -1.21
C SER A 251 45.73 22.48 -1.66
N VAL A 252 45.50 22.62 -2.96
CA VAL A 252 44.78 23.73 -3.60
C VAL A 252 43.62 23.18 -4.43
N VAL A 253 42.41 23.69 -4.21
CA VAL A 253 41.23 23.40 -5.02
C VAL A 253 40.88 24.62 -5.88
N HIS A 254 40.33 24.39 -7.07
CA HIS A 254 40.00 25.44 -8.03
C HIS A 254 38.48 25.59 -8.16
N ILE A 255 38.02 26.85 -8.20
CA ILE A 255 36.60 27.23 -8.27
C ILE A 255 36.37 28.05 -9.54
N GLY A 256 35.35 27.69 -10.33
CA GLY A 256 35.02 28.34 -11.61
C GLY A 256 36.00 28.06 -12.76
N GLY A 257 37.01 27.22 -12.56
CA GLY A 257 38.05 26.91 -13.56
C GLY A 257 38.97 25.77 -13.13
N ARG A 258 40.02 25.51 -13.92
CA ARG A 258 41.04 24.48 -13.67
C ARG A 258 42.46 24.94 -14.03
N PRO A 259 43.53 24.22 -13.62
CA PRO A 259 44.89 24.43 -14.13
C PRO A 259 44.97 24.40 -15.66
N ALA A 260 45.94 25.15 -16.20
CA ALA A 260 46.11 25.39 -17.63
C ALA A 260 46.77 24.24 -18.42
N ASP A 261 46.98 23.07 -17.79
CA ASP A 261 47.73 21.96 -18.36
C ASP A 261 46.91 21.12 -19.37
N ASP A 262 47.65 20.33 -20.17
CA ASP A 262 47.21 19.73 -21.42
C ASP A 262 46.14 18.62 -21.29
N PHE A 263 45.03 18.80 -22.01
CA PHE A 263 44.10 17.78 -22.52
C PHE A 263 43.62 16.65 -21.59
N SER A 264 42.95 17.01 -20.49
CA SER A 264 41.91 16.15 -19.91
C SER A 264 40.66 16.13 -20.81
N GLN A 265 40.54 15.12 -21.69
CA GLN A 265 39.39 15.01 -22.61
C GLN A 265 38.04 14.91 -21.86
N GLY A 266 37.13 15.83 -22.18
CA GLY A 266 35.80 15.91 -21.58
C GLY A 266 35.75 16.65 -20.23
N ILE A 267 36.70 17.55 -19.97
CA ILE A 267 36.69 18.46 -18.81
C ILE A 267 36.73 19.92 -19.30
N GLU A 268 35.76 20.71 -18.85
CA GLU A 268 35.61 22.12 -19.22
C GLU A 268 36.72 23.01 -18.61
N THR A 269 36.93 24.21 -19.16
CA THR A 269 38.06 25.09 -18.79
C THR A 269 37.72 26.12 -17.71
N SER A 270 36.53 26.70 -17.80
CA SER A 270 36.06 27.86 -17.04
C SER A 270 34.55 27.76 -16.83
N PHE A 271 33.96 28.66 -16.04
CA PHE A 271 32.51 28.81 -15.92
C PHE A 271 32.07 30.22 -16.32
N THR A 272 31.09 30.32 -17.22
CA THR A 272 30.34 31.55 -17.47
C THR A 272 28.96 31.44 -16.83
N GLY A 273 28.59 32.33 -15.91
CA GLY A 273 27.30 32.29 -15.21
C GLY A 273 27.34 32.86 -13.81
N CYS A 274 26.48 32.37 -12.91
CA CYS A 274 26.50 32.75 -11.50
C CYS A 274 26.32 31.55 -10.57
N ILE A 275 26.85 31.68 -9.35
CA ILE A 275 26.73 30.69 -8.27
C ILE A 275 26.31 31.43 -7.00
N SER A 276 25.27 30.92 -6.32
CA SER A 276 24.70 31.51 -5.08
C SER A 276 24.95 30.69 -3.82
N ARG A 277 25.46 29.45 -3.97
CA ARG A 277 25.98 28.58 -2.91
C ARG A 277 27.00 27.64 -3.54
N LEU A 278 28.20 27.50 -2.97
CA LEU A 278 29.16 26.45 -3.35
C LEU A 278 29.79 25.91 -2.07
N GLN A 279 29.24 24.81 -1.56
CA GLN A 279 29.51 24.32 -0.22
C GLN A 279 30.01 22.87 -0.29
N LEU A 280 31.13 22.58 0.38
CA LEU A 280 31.70 21.24 0.50
C LEU A 280 31.88 20.90 1.99
N ASN A 281 31.27 19.81 2.44
CA ASN A 281 31.36 19.31 3.83
C ASN A 281 31.02 20.41 4.86
N SER A 282 29.93 21.14 4.61
CA SER A 282 29.45 22.33 5.35
C SER A 282 30.26 23.64 5.19
N ILE A 283 31.40 23.64 4.50
CA ILE A 283 32.25 24.83 4.31
C ILE A 283 31.84 25.57 3.03
N ASP A 284 31.46 26.84 3.13
CA ASP A 284 31.08 27.68 1.99
C ASP A 284 32.33 28.28 1.33
N LEU A 285 32.63 27.83 0.11
CA LEU A 285 33.83 28.20 -0.64
C LEU A 285 33.66 29.52 -1.40
N LEU A 286 32.43 30.05 -1.53
CA LEU A 286 32.19 31.40 -2.09
C LEU A 286 32.55 32.51 -1.08
N GLN A 287 32.46 32.23 0.23
CA GLN A 287 32.90 33.15 1.28
C GLN A 287 34.41 33.44 1.22
N LEU A 288 35.18 32.56 0.57
CA LEU A 288 36.64 32.66 0.38
C LEU A 288 37.01 33.28 -0.99
N ALA A 289 36.04 33.77 -1.76
CA ALA A 289 36.31 34.40 -3.06
C ALA A 289 37.00 35.78 -2.90
N PRO A 290 37.89 36.18 -3.83
CA PRO A 290 38.42 37.54 -3.87
C PRO A 290 37.33 38.59 -4.09
N THR A 291 37.49 39.76 -3.46
CA THR A 291 36.59 40.93 -3.58
C THR A 291 36.25 41.31 -5.01
N ASP A 292 37.19 41.06 -5.91
CA ASP A 292 37.19 41.55 -7.28
C ASP A 292 36.28 40.70 -8.20
N ILE A 293 35.82 39.53 -7.71
CA ILE A 293 34.88 38.63 -8.41
C ILE A 293 33.42 38.89 -7.94
N HIS A 294 33.22 39.58 -6.80
CA HIS A 294 31.90 39.95 -6.31
C HIS A 294 31.27 41.07 -7.17
N SER A 295 30.57 40.66 -8.22
CA SER A 295 29.85 41.53 -9.15
C SER A 295 28.36 41.17 -9.19
N SER A 296 27.52 42.13 -9.61
CA SER A 296 26.07 41.91 -9.67
C SER A 296 25.73 40.91 -10.78
N CYS A 297 25.23 39.74 -10.39
CA CYS A 297 24.85 38.66 -11.30
C CYS A 297 23.70 39.04 -12.26
N MET A 298 24.05 39.60 -13.42
CA MET A 298 23.11 39.99 -14.47
C MET A 298 23.17 39.01 -15.66
N MET A 299 22.29 37.99 -15.67
CA MET A 299 22.06 37.17 -16.86
C MET A 299 20.82 37.69 -17.62
N PRO A 300 20.96 38.32 -18.80
CA PRO A 300 19.81 38.76 -19.58
C PRO A 300 18.99 37.55 -20.05
N LYS A 301 17.65 37.64 -19.92
CA LYS A 301 16.73 36.61 -20.40
C LYS A 301 16.56 36.70 -21.92
N SER A 302 16.94 35.65 -22.64
CA SER A 302 16.76 35.59 -24.09
C SER A 302 15.28 35.53 -24.47
N PRO A 303 14.83 36.28 -25.50
CA PRO A 303 13.49 36.13 -26.08
C PRO A 303 13.16 34.67 -26.35
N SER A 304 11.99 34.23 -25.87
CA SER A 304 11.59 32.82 -25.87
C SER A 304 10.07 32.62 -25.89
N PHE A 305 9.64 31.43 -26.32
CA PHE A 305 8.26 30.96 -26.19
C PHE A 305 8.19 29.43 -26.08
N THR A 306 7.04 28.91 -25.64
CA THR A 306 6.70 27.47 -25.73
C THR A 306 5.50 27.26 -26.66
N LEU A 307 5.67 26.42 -27.70
CA LEU A 307 4.56 25.98 -28.55
C LEU A 307 3.83 24.82 -27.87
N GLN A 308 2.53 25.01 -27.62
CA GLN A 308 1.63 23.96 -27.12
C GLN A 308 1.14 23.07 -28.27
N ASN A 309 0.33 22.05 -27.94
CA ASN A 309 -0.24 21.15 -28.94
C ASN A 309 -0.99 21.92 -30.07
N ALA A 310 -0.82 21.45 -31.31
CA ALA A 310 -1.34 22.04 -32.55
C ALA A 310 -1.02 23.54 -32.78
N SER A 311 0.00 24.09 -32.13
CA SER A 311 0.39 25.50 -32.22
C SER A 311 1.60 25.70 -33.13
N ARG A 312 1.70 26.87 -33.78
CA ARG A 312 2.78 27.20 -34.73
C ARG A 312 3.20 28.66 -34.68
N ALA A 313 4.48 28.93 -34.94
CA ALA A 313 5.04 30.28 -35.07
C ALA A 313 5.47 30.56 -36.51
N ILE A 314 5.14 31.74 -37.04
CA ILE A 314 5.33 32.13 -38.44
C ILE A 314 6.35 33.27 -38.52
N LEU A 315 7.48 32.99 -39.18
CA LEU A 315 8.69 33.82 -39.22
C LEU A 315 8.97 34.25 -40.67
N PRO A 316 8.97 35.55 -41.03
CA PRO A 316 9.30 35.99 -42.38
C PRO A 316 10.78 35.76 -42.71
N PHE A 317 11.09 35.56 -43.99
CA PHE A 317 12.44 35.27 -44.51
C PHE A 317 13.51 36.33 -44.17
N THR A 318 13.11 37.53 -43.76
CA THR A 318 14.02 38.65 -43.45
C THR A 318 14.95 38.42 -42.24
N PHE A 319 14.68 37.43 -41.39
CA PHE A 319 15.49 37.11 -40.20
C PHE A 319 16.69 36.20 -40.52
N LEU A 320 17.57 36.63 -41.44
CA LEU A 320 18.85 35.95 -41.74
C LEU A 320 20.05 36.72 -41.15
N PRO A 321 21.06 36.05 -40.55
CA PRO A 321 21.19 34.60 -40.37
C PRO A 321 20.17 34.05 -39.36
N PHE A 322 19.58 32.91 -39.69
CA PHE A 322 18.47 32.33 -38.94
C PHE A 322 18.99 31.30 -37.95
N SER A 323 19.11 31.71 -36.68
CA SER A 323 19.57 30.86 -35.58
C SER A 323 18.69 30.97 -34.34
N PHE A 324 18.53 29.86 -33.64
CA PHE A 324 17.79 29.76 -32.38
C PHE A 324 18.19 28.46 -31.68
N GLU A 325 17.82 28.34 -30.42
CA GLU A 325 17.92 27.09 -29.66
C GLU A 325 16.52 26.57 -29.34
N PHE A 326 16.36 25.25 -29.32
CA PHE A 326 15.08 24.58 -29.12
C PHE A 326 15.19 23.36 -28.21
N ARG A 327 14.07 23.03 -27.57
CA ARG A 327 13.89 21.87 -26.69
C ARG A 327 12.48 21.32 -26.92
N VAL A 328 12.37 20.20 -27.63
CA VAL A 328 11.09 19.65 -28.12
C VAL A 328 10.77 18.28 -27.54
N VAL A 329 9.47 17.98 -27.46
CA VAL A 329 8.92 16.71 -26.94
C VAL A 329 9.35 15.55 -27.86
N PRO A 330 9.68 14.34 -27.34
CA PRO A 330 10.09 13.16 -28.13
C PRO A 330 8.94 12.54 -28.94
N ILE A 331 8.35 13.32 -29.84
CA ILE A 331 7.29 12.93 -30.77
C ILE A 331 7.62 13.37 -32.19
N LYS A 332 7.29 12.49 -33.14
CA LYS A 332 7.37 12.74 -34.58
C LYS A 332 6.61 14.01 -34.96
N SER A 333 7.33 14.99 -35.50
CA SER A 333 6.81 16.34 -35.73
C SER A 333 7.65 17.09 -36.76
N SER A 334 7.07 18.10 -37.42
CA SER A 334 7.85 19.05 -38.22
C SER A 334 8.41 20.14 -37.31
N LEU A 335 9.74 20.17 -37.21
CA LEU A 335 10.47 21.19 -36.45
C LEU A 335 10.32 22.54 -37.13
N ILE A 336 10.66 22.60 -38.43
CA ILE A 336 10.49 23.78 -39.30
C ILE A 336 10.05 23.36 -40.70
N THR A 337 9.00 24.01 -41.22
CA THR A 337 8.65 23.97 -42.64
C THR A 337 9.01 25.30 -43.32
N LEU A 338 9.59 25.23 -44.52
CA LEU A 338 9.84 26.36 -45.42
C LEU A 338 8.65 26.51 -46.38
N PHE A 339 8.06 27.70 -46.41
CA PHE A 339 6.87 28.04 -47.21
C PHE A 339 7.15 29.15 -48.22
N ASP A 340 6.41 29.12 -49.34
CA ASP A 340 6.30 30.26 -50.26
C ASP A 340 5.08 31.15 -49.99
N ALA A 341 4.96 32.20 -50.80
CA ALA A 341 3.92 33.23 -50.68
C ALA A 341 2.49 32.71 -50.92
N GLU A 342 2.31 31.52 -51.51
CA GLU A 342 1.00 30.87 -51.70
C GLU A 342 0.71 29.84 -50.58
N ASN A 343 1.61 29.73 -49.58
CA ASN A 343 1.65 28.68 -48.57
C ASN A 343 1.91 27.27 -49.14
N GLY A 344 2.61 27.18 -50.27
CA GLY A 344 3.18 25.93 -50.77
C GLY A 344 4.41 25.51 -49.95
N THR A 345 4.52 24.23 -49.59
CA THR A 345 5.66 23.69 -48.85
C THR A 345 6.85 23.41 -49.77
N LEU A 346 8.01 24.00 -49.47
CA LEU A 346 9.22 23.91 -50.29
C LEU A 346 10.18 22.82 -49.76
N VAL A 347 10.43 22.89 -48.45
CA VAL A 347 11.28 21.98 -47.66
C VAL A 347 10.63 21.83 -46.28
N ASP A 348 10.71 20.65 -45.70
CA ASP A 348 10.21 20.32 -44.36
C ASP A 348 11.34 19.63 -43.59
N ILE A 349 11.57 20.07 -42.35
CA ILE A 349 12.61 19.56 -41.45
C ILE A 349 11.90 18.79 -40.35
N VAL A 350 11.98 17.46 -40.39
CA VAL A 350 11.07 16.54 -39.70
C VAL A 350 11.85 15.64 -38.75
N ILE A 351 11.34 15.52 -37.52
CA ILE A 351 11.74 14.51 -36.54
C ILE A 351 10.91 13.27 -36.84
N ASP A 352 11.55 12.14 -37.14
CA ASP A 352 10.85 10.89 -37.49
C ASP A 352 10.58 9.98 -36.27
N ASP A 353 10.06 8.78 -36.53
CA ASP A 353 9.69 7.80 -35.51
C ASP A 353 10.91 7.25 -34.73
N ASP A 354 12.13 7.39 -35.27
CA ASP A 354 13.41 7.06 -34.61
C ASP A 354 13.98 8.26 -33.83
N LEU A 355 13.23 9.38 -33.73
CA LEU A 355 13.66 10.70 -33.24
C LEU A 355 14.84 11.31 -34.01
N LYS A 356 15.06 10.91 -35.27
CA LYS A 356 16.15 11.42 -36.11
C LYS A 356 15.68 12.60 -36.95
N LEU A 357 16.55 13.60 -37.09
CA LEU A 357 16.28 14.75 -37.93
C LEU A 357 16.43 14.39 -39.42
N ASN A 358 15.42 14.75 -40.21
CA ASN A 358 15.35 14.54 -41.64
C ASN A 358 15.08 15.85 -42.38
N LEU A 359 15.69 16.04 -43.54
CA LEU A 359 15.28 17.05 -44.52
C LEU A 359 14.45 16.38 -45.62
N VAL A 360 13.27 16.91 -45.90
CA VAL A 360 12.38 16.47 -46.99
C VAL A 360 12.08 17.65 -47.90
N SER A 361 12.27 17.53 -49.22
CA SER A 361 11.84 18.57 -50.18
C SER A 361 10.66 18.09 -51.02
N ASN A 362 9.50 18.73 -50.84
CA ASN A 362 8.28 18.36 -51.56
C ASN A 362 8.33 18.71 -53.06
N ILE A 363 9.19 19.66 -53.45
CA ILE A 363 9.43 20.04 -54.86
C ILE A 363 10.06 18.89 -55.65
N THR A 364 10.97 18.14 -55.03
CA THR A 364 11.80 17.10 -55.68
C THR A 364 11.51 15.67 -55.20
N LYS A 365 10.77 15.53 -54.10
CA LYS A 365 10.59 14.29 -53.32
C LYS A 365 11.91 13.72 -52.77
N PHE A 366 12.92 14.57 -52.61
CA PHE A 366 14.20 14.21 -51.99
C PHE A 366 14.04 14.10 -50.46
N ARG A 367 14.68 13.10 -49.84
CA ARG A 367 14.81 12.93 -48.39
C ARG A 367 16.28 12.68 -48.03
N GLN A 368 16.77 13.39 -47.02
CA GLN A 368 18.09 13.19 -46.39
C GLN A 368 17.89 12.92 -44.90
N ILE A 369 18.63 11.96 -44.35
CA ILE A 369 18.75 11.71 -42.91
C ILE A 369 19.98 12.47 -42.42
N ALA A 370 19.92 13.07 -41.22
CA ALA A 370 21.05 13.77 -40.61
C ALA A 370 22.29 12.88 -40.49
N ASN A 371 23.46 13.43 -40.84
CA ASN A 371 24.75 12.78 -40.67
C ASN A 371 25.79 13.80 -40.13
N PRO A 372 26.29 13.66 -38.89
CA PRO A 372 25.99 12.60 -37.92
C PRO A 372 24.51 12.57 -37.51
N GLY A 373 24.03 11.39 -37.12
CA GLY A 373 22.65 11.20 -36.70
C GLY A 373 22.42 11.74 -35.29
N VAL A 374 21.91 12.97 -35.18
CA VAL A 374 21.58 13.62 -33.90
C VAL A 374 20.12 13.35 -33.52
N ASN A 375 19.90 12.88 -32.28
CA ASN A 375 18.57 12.89 -31.66
C ASN A 375 18.35 14.28 -31.03
N VAL A 376 17.55 15.11 -31.71
CA VAL A 376 17.25 16.49 -31.29
C VAL A 376 16.02 16.61 -30.38
N ALA A 377 15.41 15.49 -30.01
CA ALA A 377 14.24 15.40 -29.14
C ALA A 377 14.56 14.63 -27.84
N ASN A 378 15.82 14.70 -27.40
CA ASN A 378 16.32 14.02 -26.20
C ASN A 378 15.95 14.73 -24.88
N GLY A 379 15.30 15.90 -24.93
CA GLY A 379 14.96 16.73 -23.76
C GLY A 379 16.05 17.72 -23.30
N ALA A 380 17.13 17.91 -24.07
CA ALA A 380 18.14 18.96 -23.89
C ALA A 380 17.84 20.20 -24.77
N TRP A 381 18.63 21.27 -24.61
CA TRP A 381 18.68 22.37 -25.58
C TRP A 381 19.57 21.98 -26.76
N HIS A 382 19.08 22.20 -27.98
CA HIS A 382 19.83 22.07 -29.22
C HIS A 382 19.88 23.40 -29.95
N SER A 383 21.04 23.77 -30.47
CA SER A 383 21.21 24.96 -31.31
C SER A 383 20.97 24.61 -32.77
N PHE A 384 20.23 25.48 -33.49
CA PHE A 384 19.93 25.36 -34.91
C PHE A 384 20.49 26.58 -35.64
N SER A 385 21.11 26.36 -36.80
CA SER A 385 21.56 27.43 -37.69
C SER A 385 21.33 27.07 -39.16
N LEU A 386 20.51 27.86 -39.86
CA LEU A 386 20.28 27.71 -41.31
C LEU A 386 21.10 28.74 -42.09
N ARG A 387 22.00 28.26 -42.95
CA ARG A 387 22.80 29.09 -43.86
C ARG A 387 22.48 28.78 -45.31
N ILE A 388 22.13 29.81 -46.09
CA ILE A 388 21.94 29.71 -47.55
C ILE A 388 23.02 30.57 -48.22
N ARG A 389 23.85 29.96 -49.06
CA ARG A 389 24.98 30.60 -49.75
C ARG A 389 24.99 30.21 -51.24
N GLY A 390 24.36 31.04 -52.07
CA GLY A 390 24.41 30.98 -53.53
C GLY A 390 23.68 29.78 -54.18
N ALA A 391 24.28 28.59 -54.08
CA ALA A 391 23.70 27.33 -54.55
C ALA A 391 23.80 26.20 -53.51
N ARG A 392 24.12 26.55 -52.26
CA ARG A 392 24.30 25.64 -51.13
C ARG A 392 23.41 26.08 -49.97
N MET A 393 22.77 25.13 -49.31
CA MET A 393 21.99 25.29 -48.09
C MET A 393 22.53 24.30 -47.06
N GLU A 394 22.89 24.80 -45.89
CA GLU A 394 23.47 24.06 -44.77
C GLU A 394 22.58 24.25 -43.55
N ILE A 395 22.35 23.17 -42.79
CA ILE A 395 21.77 23.21 -41.46
C ILE A 395 22.82 22.66 -40.50
N ASP A 396 23.27 23.50 -39.58
CA ASP A 396 24.07 23.07 -38.44
C ASP A 396 23.16 22.78 -37.25
N ILE A 397 23.48 21.72 -36.52
CA ILE A 397 22.96 21.39 -35.21
C ILE A 397 24.16 21.30 -34.26
N ASP A 398 24.14 22.04 -33.16
CA ASP A 398 25.20 22.02 -32.12
C ASP A 398 26.61 22.30 -32.66
N GLY A 399 26.69 23.19 -33.66
CA GLY A 399 27.92 23.56 -34.37
C GLY A 399 28.35 22.58 -35.48
N TYR A 400 27.70 21.43 -35.62
CA TYR A 400 27.99 20.43 -36.64
C TYR A 400 27.01 20.54 -37.82
N THR A 401 27.50 20.66 -39.05
CA THR A 401 26.64 20.57 -40.25
C THR A 401 26.09 19.15 -40.39
N THR A 402 24.77 18.97 -40.20
CA THR A 402 24.11 17.64 -40.19
C THR A 402 23.29 17.35 -41.44
N LEU A 403 22.75 18.38 -42.09
CA LEU A 403 21.89 18.31 -43.28
C LEU A 403 22.31 19.39 -44.29
N TRP A 404 22.25 19.07 -45.59
CA TRP A 404 22.64 20.01 -46.64
C TRP A 404 21.97 19.72 -48.00
N LEU A 405 21.71 20.78 -48.75
CA LEU A 405 21.28 20.74 -50.16
C LEU A 405 22.23 21.56 -51.04
N GLU A 406 22.42 21.11 -52.27
CA GLU A 406 23.28 21.78 -53.25
C GLU A 406 22.66 21.82 -54.66
N GLY A 407 23.08 22.80 -55.47
CA GLY A 407 22.74 22.90 -56.90
C GLY A 407 21.54 23.79 -57.22
N HIS A 408 20.83 23.46 -58.31
CA HIS A 408 19.72 24.27 -58.84
C HIS A 408 18.49 24.29 -57.93
N GLU A 409 18.28 23.28 -57.09
CA GLU A 409 17.12 23.18 -56.21
C GLU A 409 17.15 24.25 -55.12
N VAL A 410 18.31 24.47 -54.49
CA VAL A 410 18.52 25.57 -53.53
C VAL A 410 18.14 26.90 -54.15
N ARG A 411 18.56 27.17 -55.40
CA ARG A 411 18.21 28.42 -56.09
C ARG A 411 16.69 28.59 -56.30
N ARG A 412 15.95 27.52 -56.62
CA ARG A 412 14.48 27.59 -56.72
C ARG A 412 13.81 27.81 -55.37
N ILE A 413 14.32 27.18 -54.31
CA ILE A 413 13.83 27.37 -52.94
C ILE A 413 14.05 28.84 -52.53
N SER A 414 15.26 29.38 -52.67
CA SER A 414 15.58 30.78 -52.35
C SER A 414 14.82 31.82 -53.18
N GLN A 415 14.29 31.46 -54.35
CA GLN A 415 13.45 32.33 -55.18
C GLN A 415 11.97 32.34 -54.77
N ARG A 416 11.50 31.34 -54.02
CA ARG A 416 10.09 31.18 -53.61
C ARG A 416 9.87 31.41 -52.11
N LEU A 417 10.88 31.12 -51.28
CA LEU A 417 10.82 31.16 -49.82
C LEU A 417 10.40 32.54 -49.31
N SER A 418 9.29 32.60 -48.59
CA SER A 418 8.79 33.81 -47.93
C SER A 418 8.70 33.67 -46.41
N ASN A 419 8.39 32.48 -45.90
CA ASN A 419 8.17 32.22 -44.49
C ASN A 419 8.82 30.91 -44.03
N PHE A 420 9.31 30.90 -42.79
CA PHE A 420 9.58 29.70 -42.01
C PHE A 420 8.43 29.50 -41.01
N VAL A 421 8.05 28.26 -40.72
CA VAL A 421 7.01 27.94 -39.74
C VAL A 421 7.51 26.87 -38.79
N MET A 422 7.62 27.20 -37.50
CA MET A 422 7.93 26.26 -36.42
C MET A 422 6.65 25.55 -35.95
N SER A 423 6.66 24.23 -35.82
CA SER A 423 5.45 23.43 -35.48
C SER A 423 5.64 22.31 -34.45
N SER A 424 6.87 21.98 -34.02
CA SER A 424 7.09 21.00 -32.95
C SER A 424 6.72 21.57 -31.58
N MET A 425 6.03 20.76 -30.76
CA MET A 425 5.70 21.09 -29.38
C MET A 425 7.00 21.18 -28.54
N GLY A 426 7.24 22.33 -27.89
CA GLY A 426 8.51 22.58 -27.22
C GLY A 426 8.83 24.05 -27.00
N CYS A 427 9.94 24.29 -26.32
CA CYS A 427 10.50 25.62 -26.06
C CYS A 427 11.45 26.05 -27.17
N TYR A 428 11.47 27.36 -27.43
CA TYR A 428 12.38 28.02 -28.38
C TYR A 428 12.94 29.29 -27.75
N ARG A 429 14.25 29.56 -27.90
CA ARG A 429 14.92 30.79 -27.46
C ARG A 429 15.86 31.31 -28.55
N SER A 430 16.03 32.62 -28.70
CA SER A 430 17.01 33.19 -29.65
C SER A 430 17.50 34.57 -29.23
N ALA A 431 18.77 34.86 -29.55
CA ALA A 431 19.38 36.18 -29.45
C ALA A 431 19.40 36.94 -30.80
N THR A 432 19.09 36.27 -31.92
CA THR A 432 19.06 36.87 -33.28
C THR A 432 17.64 37.12 -33.80
N ILE A 433 16.64 36.44 -33.22
CA ILE A 433 15.23 36.57 -33.55
C ILE A 433 14.48 37.11 -32.32
N ASP A 434 13.76 38.21 -32.46
CA ASP A 434 12.84 38.68 -31.41
C ASP A 434 11.59 37.78 -31.36
N LEU A 435 11.70 36.66 -30.65
CA LEU A 435 10.60 35.71 -30.45
C LEU A 435 9.40 36.32 -29.68
N SER A 436 9.53 37.50 -29.07
CA SER A 436 8.42 38.15 -28.36
C SER A 436 7.35 38.72 -29.32
N SER A 437 7.75 39.25 -30.48
CA SER A 437 6.85 39.88 -31.45
C SER A 437 6.39 38.97 -32.61
N VAL A 438 6.92 37.75 -32.70
CA VAL A 438 6.59 36.77 -33.75
C VAL A 438 5.08 36.45 -33.80
N ARG A 439 4.53 36.35 -35.02
CA ARG A 439 3.16 35.90 -35.26
C ARG A 439 3.02 34.43 -34.90
N VAL A 440 2.03 34.09 -34.08
CA VAL A 440 1.73 32.72 -33.65
C VAL A 440 0.26 32.39 -33.90
N GLU A 441 -0.03 31.10 -34.05
CA GLU A 441 -1.37 30.54 -34.19
C GLU A 441 -1.48 29.31 -33.28
N GLY A 442 -2.58 29.19 -32.54
CA GLY A 442 -2.70 28.21 -31.44
C GLY A 442 -2.43 28.84 -30.07
N ASN A 443 -2.10 28.00 -29.08
CA ASN A 443 -1.77 28.42 -27.72
C ASN A 443 -0.24 28.49 -27.53
N VAL A 444 0.28 29.63 -27.07
CA VAL A 444 1.72 29.88 -26.95
C VAL A 444 1.99 30.75 -25.73
N SER A 445 2.81 30.25 -24.79
CA SER A 445 3.37 31.06 -23.71
C SER A 445 4.61 31.80 -24.21
N ARG A 446 4.78 33.07 -23.83
CA ARG A 446 5.94 33.90 -24.22
C ARG A 446 6.75 34.29 -22.98
N GLY A 447 8.07 34.42 -23.15
CA GLY A 447 9.01 34.82 -22.11
C GLY A 447 9.40 33.72 -21.12
N GLN A 448 8.94 32.48 -21.34
CA GLN A 448 9.22 31.34 -20.48
C GLN A 448 9.26 30.03 -21.29
N CYS A 449 9.99 29.05 -20.76
CA CYS A 449 9.95 27.66 -21.20
C CYS A 449 9.11 26.83 -20.21
N ASP A 450 8.03 26.21 -20.72
CA ASP A 450 7.10 25.36 -19.95
C ASP A 450 7.43 23.85 -20.07
N PHE A 451 8.52 23.49 -20.75
CA PHE A 451 8.98 22.11 -20.84
C PHE A 451 9.55 21.66 -19.49
N GLU A 452 8.82 20.81 -18.79
CA GLU A 452 9.37 19.94 -17.74
C GLU A 452 9.64 18.55 -18.33
N GLU A 453 10.82 18.00 -18.06
CA GLU A 453 11.14 16.60 -18.37
C GLU A 453 10.37 15.69 -17.39
N LYS A 454 9.32 15.03 -17.87
CA LYS A 454 8.45 14.17 -17.06
C LYS A 454 9.01 12.77 -16.84
N CYS A 455 10.00 12.37 -17.63
CA CYS A 455 10.65 11.06 -17.52
C CYS A 455 11.92 11.06 -16.64
N LEU A 456 12.24 12.16 -15.94
CA LEU A 456 13.29 12.21 -14.92
C LEU A 456 12.73 12.72 -13.57
N PRO A 457 12.84 11.94 -12.47
CA PRO A 457 13.27 10.53 -12.43
C PRO A 457 12.23 9.68 -13.16
N ASN A 458 12.62 8.51 -13.65
CA ASN A 458 11.70 7.64 -14.41
C ASN A 458 10.44 7.35 -13.58
N PRO A 459 9.24 7.81 -13.99
CA PRO A 459 8.00 7.57 -13.26
C PRO A 459 7.47 6.14 -13.45
N CYS A 460 8.10 5.35 -14.32
CA CYS A 460 7.69 4.01 -14.67
C CYS A 460 8.51 2.99 -13.86
N GLU A 461 7.82 2.30 -12.95
CA GLU A 461 8.37 1.27 -12.07
C GLU A 461 8.63 -0.03 -12.86
N ASN A 462 9.26 -1.02 -12.23
CA ASN A 462 9.46 -2.37 -12.78
C ASN A 462 10.13 -2.42 -14.18
N ASN A 463 11.13 -1.54 -14.36
CA ASN A 463 11.88 -1.32 -15.59
C ASN A 463 11.01 -0.89 -16.80
N GLY A 464 9.83 -0.31 -16.55
CA GLY A 464 9.02 0.32 -17.59
C GLY A 464 9.74 1.50 -18.25
N ALA A 465 9.57 1.66 -19.56
CA ALA A 465 10.16 2.75 -20.32
C ALA A 465 9.20 3.96 -20.37
N CYS A 466 9.61 5.10 -19.82
CA CYS A 466 8.86 6.35 -19.92
C CYS A 466 9.03 7.00 -21.29
N ILE A 467 7.92 7.45 -21.87
CA ILE A 467 7.87 8.25 -23.09
C ILE A 467 7.03 9.50 -22.78
N GLN A 468 7.65 10.67 -22.78
CA GLN A 468 6.93 11.95 -22.63
C GLN A 468 6.19 12.27 -23.94
N THR A 469 4.89 12.55 -23.85
CA THR A 469 4.02 12.72 -25.04
C THR A 469 3.43 14.12 -25.19
N ALA A 470 3.45 14.92 -24.12
CA ALA A 470 3.13 16.34 -24.10
C ALA A 470 4.13 17.11 -23.22
N LEU A 471 3.96 18.42 -23.09
CA LEU A 471 4.75 19.23 -22.13
C LEU A 471 4.47 18.86 -20.67
N ASP A 472 3.27 18.33 -20.40
CA ASP A 472 2.75 18.00 -19.07
C ASP A 472 2.51 16.50 -18.82
N ASP A 473 2.37 15.66 -19.87
CA ASP A 473 1.92 14.25 -19.77
C ASP A 473 2.90 13.22 -20.39
N TYR A 474 2.88 11.99 -19.87
CA TYR A 474 3.76 10.88 -20.23
C TYR A 474 3.02 9.53 -20.27
N ILE A 475 3.60 8.56 -20.98
CA ILE A 475 3.11 7.18 -21.05
C ILE A 475 4.24 6.24 -20.64
N CYS A 476 3.93 5.29 -19.76
CA CYS A 476 4.81 4.17 -19.45
C CYS A 476 4.54 2.98 -20.38
N ASN A 477 5.58 2.50 -21.06
CA ASN A 477 5.57 1.22 -21.74
C ASN A 477 6.06 0.13 -20.77
N CYS A 478 5.14 -0.63 -20.20
CA CYS A 478 5.44 -1.61 -19.14
C CYS A 478 6.08 -2.89 -19.69
N THR A 479 6.87 -3.52 -18.83
CA THR A 479 7.45 -4.86 -19.02
C THR A 479 6.37 -5.95 -18.97
N GLU A 480 6.62 -7.10 -19.60
CA GLU A 480 5.63 -8.19 -19.64
C GLU A 480 5.32 -8.71 -18.23
N GLY A 481 4.05 -8.65 -17.85
CA GLY A 481 3.55 -8.97 -16.50
C GLY A 481 3.05 -7.74 -15.73
N TYR A 482 3.56 -6.54 -16.02
CA TYR A 482 3.22 -5.31 -15.29
C TYR A 482 2.27 -4.38 -16.05
N LYS A 483 1.49 -3.58 -15.30
CA LYS A 483 0.42 -2.69 -15.79
C LYS A 483 0.17 -1.52 -14.81
N GLY A 484 -0.92 -0.78 -15.03
CA GLY A 484 -1.21 0.48 -14.32
C GLY A 484 -0.46 1.65 -14.95
N LYS A 485 -0.82 2.90 -14.60
CA LYS A 485 -0.26 4.10 -15.26
C LYS A 485 1.28 4.16 -15.19
N ASN A 486 1.81 3.75 -14.04
CA ASN A 486 3.23 3.83 -13.68
C ASN A 486 3.93 2.45 -13.65
N CYS A 487 3.32 1.39 -14.21
CA CYS A 487 3.83 -0.01 -14.13
C CYS A 487 3.96 -0.61 -12.71
N HIS A 488 3.39 0.04 -11.69
CA HIS A 488 3.48 -0.28 -10.26
C HIS A 488 2.66 -1.50 -9.80
N THR A 489 1.94 -2.19 -10.70
CA THR A 489 1.02 -3.27 -10.35
C THR A 489 1.08 -4.40 -11.38
N THR A 490 0.97 -5.65 -10.92
CA THR A 490 1.10 -6.86 -11.74
C THR A 490 -0.24 -7.37 -12.29
N ASP A 491 -0.26 -7.95 -13.50
CA ASP A 491 -1.37 -8.78 -14.01
C ASP A 491 -1.18 -10.29 -13.68
N LEU A 492 -0.10 -10.65 -12.97
CA LEU A 492 0.13 -11.99 -12.44
C LEU A 492 -0.61 -12.22 -11.10
N PRO A 493 -0.81 -13.48 -10.67
CA PRO A 493 -1.29 -13.80 -9.33
C PRO A 493 -0.19 -13.62 -8.28
N HIS A 494 -0.53 -13.20 -7.06
CA HIS A 494 0.42 -13.12 -5.94
C HIS A 494 0.71 -14.49 -5.31
N SER A 495 -0.17 -15.47 -5.54
CA SER A 495 -0.10 -16.81 -4.95
C SER A 495 -0.75 -17.88 -5.82
N CYS A 496 -0.39 -19.15 -5.61
CA CYS A 496 -1.08 -20.28 -6.23
C CYS A 496 -2.56 -20.37 -5.78
N GLU A 497 -2.86 -19.92 -4.56
CA GLU A 497 -4.20 -19.77 -3.99
C GLU A 497 -5.05 -18.77 -4.79
N GLU A 498 -4.52 -17.58 -5.10
CA GLU A 498 -5.21 -16.57 -5.91
C GLU A 498 -5.37 -17.00 -7.37
N TRP A 499 -4.34 -17.60 -7.98
CA TRP A 499 -4.44 -18.18 -9.32
C TRP A 499 -5.51 -19.28 -9.40
N THR A 500 -5.68 -20.04 -8.32
CA THR A 500 -6.71 -21.06 -8.16
C THR A 500 -8.10 -20.43 -8.02
N PHE A 501 -8.24 -19.42 -7.17
CA PHE A 501 -9.51 -18.72 -6.92
C PHE A 501 -10.06 -18.01 -8.16
N THR A 502 -9.22 -17.22 -8.84
CA THR A 502 -9.61 -16.42 -10.02
C THR A 502 -10.08 -17.25 -11.22
N ARG A 503 -9.80 -18.56 -11.25
CA ARG A 503 -10.21 -19.48 -12.33
C ARG A 503 -11.49 -20.28 -12.02
N GLY A 504 -11.98 -20.22 -10.78
CA GLY A 504 -13.26 -20.77 -10.34
C GLY A 504 -13.44 -22.28 -10.57
N ASN A 505 -14.70 -22.72 -10.63
CA ASN A 505 -15.12 -24.13 -10.59
C ASN A 505 -14.74 -25.00 -11.83
N ARG A 506 -13.81 -24.54 -12.68
CA ARG A 506 -13.30 -25.29 -13.85
C ARG A 506 -12.27 -26.38 -13.48
N MET A 507 -11.99 -26.60 -12.20
CA MET A 507 -10.75 -27.23 -11.73
C MET A 507 -10.90 -28.63 -11.09
N LYS A 508 -11.70 -29.52 -11.68
CA LYS A 508 -11.77 -30.95 -11.25
C LYS A 508 -10.48 -31.78 -11.50
N ALA A 509 -9.40 -31.16 -11.99
CA ALA A 509 -8.10 -31.80 -12.18
C ALA A 509 -6.95 -30.78 -12.25
N LEU A 510 -6.57 -30.19 -11.12
CA LEU A 510 -5.37 -29.33 -11.01
C LEU A 510 -4.08 -30.20 -10.99
N LYS A 511 -3.84 -30.94 -12.08
CA LYS A 511 -2.59 -31.68 -12.31
C LYS A 511 -1.46 -30.67 -12.51
N GLY A 512 -0.72 -30.40 -11.43
CA GLY A 512 0.51 -29.59 -11.31
C GLY A 512 0.87 -28.73 -12.52
N ARG A 513 0.62 -27.42 -12.45
CA ARG A 513 0.93 -26.47 -13.54
C ARG A 513 1.99 -25.47 -13.12
N HIS A 514 2.95 -25.23 -14.00
CA HIS A 514 3.85 -24.09 -13.91
C HIS A 514 3.07 -22.78 -14.09
N VAL A 515 3.33 -21.81 -13.22
CA VAL A 515 2.67 -20.51 -13.11
C VAL A 515 3.72 -19.50 -12.64
N PHE A 516 3.79 -18.34 -13.28
CA PHE A 516 4.51 -17.21 -12.69
C PHE A 516 3.63 -16.54 -11.63
N ILE A 517 4.16 -16.43 -10.41
CA ILE A 517 3.57 -15.68 -9.29
C ILE A 517 4.42 -14.45 -8.97
N ASP A 518 3.81 -13.41 -8.42
CA ASP A 518 4.43 -12.10 -8.19
C ASP A 518 4.14 -11.67 -6.74
N ILE A 519 5.08 -11.97 -5.83
CA ILE A 519 4.79 -12.07 -4.39
C ILE A 519 4.65 -10.69 -3.72
N ASP A 520 5.28 -9.66 -4.31
CA ASP A 520 5.15 -8.24 -3.98
C ASP A 520 4.29 -7.44 -4.98
N GLY A 521 3.73 -8.10 -6.00
CA GLY A 521 2.56 -7.66 -6.75
C GLY A 521 2.75 -6.47 -7.70
N GLY A 522 3.98 -6.04 -7.92
CA GLY A 522 4.29 -4.69 -8.42
C GLY A 522 5.40 -3.98 -7.65
N GLY A 523 5.85 -4.54 -6.52
CA GLY A 523 7.18 -4.25 -5.99
C GLY A 523 8.31 -4.68 -6.94
N GLY A 524 9.55 -4.28 -6.59
CA GLY A 524 10.71 -4.39 -7.47
C GLY A 524 11.32 -5.80 -7.62
N MET A 525 10.76 -6.85 -7.03
CA MET A 525 11.24 -8.22 -7.27
C MET A 525 10.63 -8.79 -8.55
N PRO A 526 11.40 -9.56 -9.36
CA PRO A 526 10.85 -10.16 -10.56
C PRO A 526 9.93 -11.36 -10.24
N PRO A 527 9.00 -11.74 -11.14
CA PRO A 527 8.08 -12.84 -10.90
C PRO A 527 8.76 -14.22 -10.82
N ILE A 528 8.23 -15.10 -9.97
CA ILE A 528 8.79 -16.43 -9.67
C ILE A 528 7.98 -17.51 -10.38
N ASN A 529 8.65 -18.41 -11.10
CA ASN A 529 8.01 -19.58 -11.71
C ASN A 529 7.87 -20.73 -10.68
N VAL A 530 6.63 -21.06 -10.31
CA VAL A 530 6.30 -22.12 -9.36
C VAL A 530 5.38 -23.16 -9.98
N THR A 531 5.37 -24.38 -9.44
CA THR A 531 4.38 -25.40 -9.80
C THR A 531 3.22 -25.39 -8.80
N CYS A 532 2.07 -24.85 -9.20
CA CYS A 532 0.85 -24.86 -8.40
C CYS A 532 0.13 -26.21 -8.53
N LYS A 533 -0.22 -26.83 -7.39
CA LYS A 533 -0.90 -28.14 -7.33
C LYS A 533 -1.97 -28.15 -6.23
N LEU A 534 -3.10 -28.83 -6.45
CA LEU A 534 -4.05 -29.14 -5.38
C LEU A 534 -3.69 -30.50 -4.78
N GLU A 535 -3.51 -30.55 -3.46
CA GLU A 535 -3.15 -31.77 -2.72
C GLU A 535 -4.05 -31.93 -1.49
N ARG A 536 -4.19 -33.16 -0.99
CA ARG A 536 -4.84 -33.42 0.30
C ARG A 536 -3.78 -33.56 1.38
N ASP A 537 -4.05 -33.02 2.57
CA ASP A 537 -3.27 -33.33 3.76
C ASP A 537 -3.61 -34.74 4.30
N GLU A 538 -2.95 -35.12 5.40
CA GLU A 538 -3.16 -36.42 6.07
C GLU A 538 -4.56 -36.57 6.69
N MET A 539 -5.24 -35.45 6.96
CA MET A 539 -6.64 -35.41 7.43
C MET A 539 -7.65 -35.45 6.26
N GLY A 540 -7.17 -35.44 5.01
CA GLY A 540 -7.98 -35.50 3.80
C GLY A 540 -8.49 -34.15 3.28
N VAL A 541 -8.07 -33.03 3.88
CA VAL A 541 -8.45 -31.65 3.54
C VAL A 541 -7.72 -31.21 2.26
N GLU A 542 -8.46 -30.72 1.27
CA GLU A 542 -7.88 -30.19 0.03
C GLU A 542 -7.31 -28.78 0.25
N GLY A 543 -6.02 -28.61 -0.04
CA GLY A 543 -5.30 -27.35 0.08
C GLY A 543 -4.29 -27.18 -1.06
N VAL A 544 -4.06 -25.93 -1.47
CA VAL A 544 -3.12 -25.61 -2.55
C VAL A 544 -1.68 -25.72 -2.02
N THR A 545 -0.82 -26.35 -2.81
CA THR A 545 0.62 -26.42 -2.57
C THR A 545 1.33 -25.62 -3.67
N THR A 546 2.20 -24.71 -3.24
CA THR A 546 3.19 -24.02 -4.06
C THR A 546 4.47 -24.84 -4.03
N ILE A 547 5.00 -25.23 -5.19
CA ILE A 547 6.20 -26.08 -5.29
C ILE A 547 7.28 -25.34 -6.08
N LEU A 548 8.49 -25.26 -5.52
CA LEU A 548 9.67 -24.66 -6.14
C LEU A 548 10.78 -25.71 -6.27
N ASP A 549 11.17 -26.00 -7.52
CA ASP A 549 12.16 -27.01 -7.88
C ASP A 549 13.61 -26.44 -7.88
N HIS A 550 14.59 -27.31 -7.63
CA HIS A 550 16.03 -26.99 -7.72
C HIS A 550 16.75 -27.77 -8.84
N ASP A 551 17.97 -27.35 -9.15
CA ASP A 551 18.87 -27.96 -10.14
C ASP A 551 19.25 -29.44 -9.92
N LEU A 552 19.29 -29.94 -8.68
CA LEU A 552 19.52 -31.37 -8.38
C LEU A 552 18.33 -32.25 -8.80
N ARG A 553 18.29 -32.64 -10.08
CA ARG A 553 17.20 -33.44 -10.68
C ARG A 553 17.31 -34.97 -10.52
N ARG A 554 18.37 -35.46 -9.88
CA ARG A 554 18.64 -36.89 -9.64
C ARG A 554 19.43 -37.05 -8.33
N PRO A 555 19.35 -38.21 -7.64
CA PRO A 555 20.17 -38.45 -6.46
C PRO A 555 21.67 -38.29 -6.74
N MET A 556 22.37 -37.59 -5.85
CA MET A 556 23.81 -37.41 -5.89
C MET A 556 24.49 -38.64 -5.26
N ILE A 557 25.33 -39.34 -6.02
CA ILE A 557 26.09 -40.49 -5.53
C ILE A 557 27.53 -40.06 -5.25
N VAL A 558 28.03 -40.34 -4.04
CA VAL A 558 29.41 -40.10 -3.61
C VAL A 558 30.07 -41.43 -3.26
N THR A 559 31.29 -41.63 -3.74
CA THR A 559 32.09 -42.85 -3.58
C THR A 559 33.55 -42.52 -3.30
N GLY A 560 34.30 -43.46 -2.73
CA GLY A 560 35.73 -43.31 -2.48
C GLY A 560 36.05 -42.74 -1.10
N ASP A 561 37.31 -42.46 -0.84
CA ASP A 561 37.83 -42.14 0.49
C ASP A 561 37.71 -40.62 0.77
N ASN A 562 36.63 -40.20 1.45
CA ASN A 562 36.26 -38.79 1.62
C ASN A 562 36.14 -38.40 3.10
N LYS A 563 36.87 -37.35 3.50
CA LYS A 563 36.73 -36.69 4.80
C LYS A 563 35.35 -36.00 4.95
N PRO A 564 34.86 -35.76 6.18
CA PRO A 564 33.53 -35.19 6.41
C PRO A 564 33.38 -33.80 5.75
N GLY A 565 32.23 -33.57 5.10
CA GLY A 565 31.87 -32.29 4.46
C GLY A 565 32.80 -31.78 3.35
N VAL A 566 33.67 -32.63 2.79
CA VAL A 566 34.60 -32.26 1.70
C VAL A 566 33.90 -32.17 0.35
N VAL A 567 32.95 -33.06 0.07
CA VAL A 567 32.18 -33.04 -1.18
C VAL A 567 31.05 -32.03 -1.02
N ARG A 568 31.18 -30.87 -1.67
CA ARG A 568 30.22 -29.76 -1.55
C ARG A 568 29.41 -29.60 -2.84
N HIS A 569 28.11 -29.36 -2.69
CA HIS A 569 27.20 -29.11 -3.81
C HIS A 569 26.15 -28.06 -3.42
N SER A 570 26.14 -26.92 -4.10
CA SER A 570 25.10 -25.88 -3.96
C SER A 570 23.83 -26.28 -4.71
N LEU A 571 22.66 -25.91 -4.17
CA LEU A 571 21.35 -26.14 -4.78
C LEU A 571 20.77 -24.81 -5.26
N THR A 572 20.52 -24.70 -6.57
CA THR A 572 20.05 -23.47 -7.22
C THR A 572 18.56 -23.59 -7.55
N TYR A 573 17.76 -22.64 -7.03
CA TYR A 573 16.29 -22.60 -7.21
C TYR A 573 15.82 -21.59 -8.29
N GLY A 574 16.76 -20.87 -8.93
CA GLY A 574 16.45 -19.91 -9.99
C GLY A 574 15.87 -18.56 -9.52
N ILE A 575 15.95 -18.25 -8.23
CA ILE A 575 15.52 -16.97 -7.61
C ILE A 575 16.61 -16.41 -6.69
N THR A 576 16.49 -15.13 -6.31
CA THR A 576 17.38 -14.46 -5.35
C THR A 576 17.13 -14.93 -3.90
N THR A 577 18.03 -14.55 -2.99
CA THR A 577 17.85 -14.70 -1.53
C THR A 577 16.55 -14.05 -1.07
N ASP A 578 16.34 -12.81 -1.47
CA ASP A 578 15.26 -11.94 -0.96
C ASP A 578 13.89 -12.48 -1.42
N GLN A 579 13.82 -12.95 -2.66
CA GLN A 579 12.68 -13.71 -3.19
C GLN A 579 12.43 -15.01 -2.42
N MET A 580 13.48 -15.72 -2.00
CA MET A 580 13.38 -16.97 -1.24
C MET A 580 12.91 -16.74 0.20
N ASP A 581 13.41 -15.71 0.87
CA ASP A 581 12.94 -15.29 2.20
C ASP A 581 11.47 -14.88 2.13
N ARG A 582 11.09 -13.99 1.20
CA ARG A 582 9.71 -13.53 1.00
C ARG A 582 8.74 -14.65 0.59
N LEU A 583 9.23 -15.65 -0.13
CA LEU A 583 8.50 -16.88 -0.40
C LEU A 583 8.25 -17.63 0.91
N VAL A 584 9.30 -18.09 1.61
CA VAL A 584 9.16 -19.01 2.75
C VAL A 584 8.44 -18.38 3.95
N GLU A 585 8.65 -17.09 4.24
CA GLU A 585 8.09 -16.45 5.44
C GLU A 585 6.60 -16.10 5.33
N GLY A 586 6.07 -16.02 4.12
CA GLY A 586 4.66 -15.72 3.88
C GLY A 586 3.74 -16.93 3.78
N PHE A 587 4.23 -18.15 3.99
CA PHE A 587 3.40 -19.37 4.12
C PHE A 587 3.44 -19.89 5.56
N GLU A 588 2.31 -20.38 6.08
CA GLU A 588 2.21 -20.97 7.42
C GLU A 588 3.04 -22.25 7.55
N THR A 589 3.14 -23.03 6.47
CA THR A 589 3.96 -24.25 6.43
C THR A 589 4.79 -24.32 5.16
N CYS A 590 6.09 -24.62 5.31
CA CYS A 590 6.97 -25.03 4.23
C CYS A 590 7.70 -26.32 4.64
N SER A 591 7.90 -27.23 3.69
CA SER A 591 8.54 -28.52 3.93
C SER A 591 9.35 -29.01 2.72
N GLN A 592 10.32 -29.89 2.97
CA GLN A 592 11.20 -30.44 1.92
C GLN A 592 11.59 -31.89 2.23
N TYR A 593 11.44 -32.80 1.26
CA TYR A 593 11.82 -34.21 1.41
C TYR A 593 13.33 -34.40 1.32
N MET A 594 13.88 -35.33 2.12
CA MET A 594 15.31 -35.62 2.19
C MET A 594 15.53 -37.14 2.37
N ARG A 595 16.33 -37.77 1.50
CA ARG A 595 16.78 -39.17 1.62
C ARG A 595 18.30 -39.26 1.62
N TYR A 596 18.85 -40.04 2.54
CA TYR A 596 20.26 -40.42 2.61
C TYR A 596 20.34 -41.95 2.67
N THR A 597 20.79 -42.56 1.58
CA THR A 597 21.03 -44.01 1.50
C THR A 597 22.53 -44.28 1.60
N CYS A 598 22.93 -45.16 2.52
CA CYS A 598 24.31 -45.52 2.78
C CYS A 598 24.57 -46.99 2.44
N ARG A 599 25.77 -47.29 1.94
CA ARG A 599 26.23 -48.66 1.67
C ARG A 599 27.70 -48.84 2.02
N GLY A 600 28.10 -50.07 2.36
CA GLY A 600 29.49 -50.43 2.68
C GLY A 600 29.99 -49.81 3.99
N GLY A 601 29.10 -49.53 4.94
CA GLY A 601 29.43 -48.95 6.25
C GLY A 601 29.69 -47.45 6.28
N ALA A 602 29.28 -46.70 5.24
CA ALA A 602 29.22 -45.24 5.30
C ALA A 602 28.21 -44.76 6.37
N ARG A 603 28.50 -43.63 7.02
CA ARG A 603 27.72 -43.09 8.14
C ARG A 603 27.14 -41.71 7.83
N LEU A 604 26.34 -41.17 8.76
CA LEU A 604 25.65 -39.88 8.58
C LEU A 604 26.02 -38.89 9.70
N MET A 605 25.63 -39.15 10.95
CA MET A 605 25.89 -38.24 12.07
C MET A 605 27.12 -38.62 12.90
N THR A 606 27.79 -39.76 12.64
CA THR A 606 28.94 -40.22 13.44
C THR A 606 30.17 -40.66 12.63
N GLN A 607 31.25 -39.89 12.69
CA GLN A 607 32.58 -40.23 12.17
C GLN A 607 33.66 -40.08 13.25
N GLY A 608 34.70 -40.94 13.16
CA GLY A 608 35.82 -40.96 14.09
C GLY A 608 35.44 -41.34 15.53
N GLU A 609 36.40 -41.19 16.45
CA GLU A 609 36.16 -41.40 17.89
C GLU A 609 35.35 -40.24 18.50
N GLU A 610 35.53 -39.02 17.97
CA GLU A 610 34.86 -37.79 18.40
C GLU A 610 33.36 -37.72 18.02
N ARG A 611 32.88 -38.62 17.15
CA ARG A 611 31.49 -38.65 16.64
C ARG A 611 31.05 -37.32 16.01
N SER A 612 31.89 -36.78 15.14
CA SER A 612 31.57 -35.64 14.28
C SER A 612 30.59 -36.06 13.16
N PRO A 613 29.75 -35.15 12.64
CA PRO A 613 28.87 -35.47 11.51
C PRO A 613 29.70 -35.79 10.25
N SER A 614 29.33 -36.86 9.54
CA SER A 614 29.92 -37.25 8.25
C SER A 614 29.45 -36.33 7.13
N SER A 615 28.15 -36.04 7.14
CA SER A 615 27.44 -35.24 6.14
C SER A 615 26.42 -34.31 6.82
N TRP A 616 26.23 -33.12 6.26
CA TRP A 616 25.24 -32.11 6.71
C TRP A 616 24.82 -31.19 5.55
N TYR A 617 24.02 -30.16 5.82
CA TYR A 617 23.53 -29.23 4.80
C TYR A 617 23.52 -27.77 5.26
N SER A 618 23.41 -26.80 4.33
CA SER A 618 23.20 -25.37 4.60
C SER A 618 21.76 -24.95 4.31
N THR A 619 21.35 -23.87 4.96
CA THR A 619 20.02 -23.23 4.85
C THR A 619 20.14 -21.87 4.15
N ARG A 620 19.02 -21.20 3.84
CA ARG A 620 19.04 -19.82 3.32
C ARG A 620 19.69 -18.79 4.27
N SER A 621 19.81 -19.12 5.55
CA SER A 621 20.45 -18.27 6.57
C SER A 621 21.94 -18.59 6.82
N ASP A 622 22.58 -19.31 5.88
CA ASP A 622 23.93 -19.91 5.94
C ASP A 622 24.22 -20.85 7.12
N LYS A 623 23.29 -20.98 8.07
CA LYS A 623 23.37 -21.94 9.18
C LYS A 623 23.34 -23.38 8.67
N HIS A 624 24.11 -24.24 9.32
CA HIS A 624 24.16 -25.66 9.00
C HIS A 624 23.05 -26.44 9.72
N GLY A 625 22.24 -27.17 8.97
CA GLY A 625 21.30 -28.15 9.50
C GLY A 625 22.04 -29.44 9.87
N LEU A 626 21.86 -29.90 11.11
CA LEU A 626 22.56 -31.07 11.68
C LEU A 626 21.58 -32.18 12.09
N GLN A 627 20.45 -32.31 11.40
CA GLN A 627 19.39 -33.28 11.67
C GLN A 627 18.70 -33.67 10.36
N TRP A 628 18.17 -34.90 10.23
CA TRP A 628 17.67 -35.41 8.95
C TRP A 628 16.16 -35.68 8.95
N GLY A 629 15.44 -35.01 8.03
CA GLY A 629 13.98 -35.03 7.96
C GLY A 629 13.33 -34.34 9.16
N GLU A 630 12.39 -35.04 9.80
CA GLU A 630 11.53 -34.54 10.89
C GLU A 630 12.25 -34.38 12.24
N ALA A 631 13.49 -34.85 12.33
CA ALA A 631 14.33 -34.78 13.52
C ALA A 631 14.44 -33.34 14.07
N PRO A 632 14.49 -33.13 15.41
CA PRO A 632 14.47 -31.78 15.97
C PRO A 632 15.68 -30.94 15.55
N PRO A 633 15.54 -29.62 15.32
CA PRO A 633 16.63 -28.73 14.88
C PRO A 633 17.96 -28.96 15.60
N TYR A 634 19.03 -29.13 14.81
CA TYR A 634 20.42 -29.29 15.27
C TYR A 634 20.72 -30.55 16.13
N SER A 635 19.79 -31.49 16.25
CA SER A 635 19.86 -32.62 17.21
C SER A 635 20.86 -33.74 16.93
N ARG A 636 21.43 -33.85 15.72
CA ARG A 636 22.18 -35.03 15.23
C ARG A 636 21.36 -36.33 15.26
N MET A 637 20.05 -36.20 15.08
CA MET A 637 19.11 -37.31 14.90
C MET A 637 18.59 -37.37 13.45
N CYS A 638 18.05 -38.52 13.06
CA CYS A 638 17.26 -38.74 11.87
C CYS A 638 15.82 -39.11 12.24
N SER A 639 14.92 -39.11 11.26
CA SER A 639 13.47 -39.31 11.49
C SER A 639 13.13 -40.67 12.14
N CYS A 640 13.97 -41.71 11.94
CA CYS A 640 13.82 -42.99 12.63
C CYS A 640 13.90 -42.90 14.16
N ALA A 641 14.54 -41.86 14.72
CA ALA A 641 14.75 -41.71 16.16
C ALA A 641 13.50 -41.18 16.88
N ILE A 642 12.71 -40.35 16.18
CA ILE A 642 11.36 -39.97 16.63
C ILE A 642 10.46 -41.21 16.54
N ASN A 643 10.51 -41.90 15.40
CA ASN A 643 9.61 -43.02 15.08
C ASN A 643 10.04 -44.36 15.71
N GLY A 644 10.95 -44.36 16.70
CA GLY A 644 11.38 -45.54 17.45
C GLY A 644 11.92 -46.71 16.62
N SER A 645 12.41 -46.44 15.41
CA SER A 645 12.65 -47.43 14.36
C SER A 645 14.12 -47.53 13.90
N CYS A 646 15.02 -46.76 14.49
CA CYS A 646 16.44 -46.80 14.09
C CYS A 646 17.11 -48.16 14.38
N LEU A 647 17.87 -48.65 13.40
CA LEU A 647 18.72 -49.84 13.56
C LEU A 647 19.67 -49.70 14.76
N HIS A 648 19.84 -50.80 15.50
CA HIS A 648 20.81 -50.94 16.59
C HIS A 648 20.77 -49.83 17.68
N ASN A 649 19.58 -49.25 17.94
CA ASN A 649 19.38 -48.13 18.86
C ASN A 649 20.32 -46.94 18.58
N ARG A 650 20.57 -46.66 17.30
CA ARG A 650 21.29 -45.47 16.83
C ARG A 650 20.35 -44.27 16.68
N MET A 651 20.91 -43.09 16.42
CA MET A 651 20.14 -41.87 16.16
C MET A 651 19.74 -41.72 14.69
N CYS A 652 20.37 -42.51 13.81
CA CYS A 652 20.15 -42.63 12.37
C CYS A 652 20.44 -44.07 11.96
N ASN A 653 19.72 -44.60 10.98
CA ASN A 653 19.92 -45.95 10.45
C ASN A 653 21.33 -46.15 9.90
N CYS A 654 21.88 -45.16 9.19
CA CYS A 654 23.22 -45.21 8.62
C CYS A 654 24.35 -45.20 9.65
N ASP A 655 24.11 -44.73 10.88
CA ASP A 655 25.09 -44.81 11.97
C ASP A 655 25.18 -46.21 12.63
N SER A 656 24.42 -47.20 12.12
CA SER A 656 24.62 -48.62 12.43
C SER A 656 25.95 -49.14 11.87
N GLY A 657 26.34 -48.70 10.66
CA GLY A 657 27.42 -49.28 9.87
C GLY A 657 26.97 -50.40 8.90
N GLU A 658 25.66 -50.61 8.74
CA GLU A 658 25.07 -51.53 7.75
C GLU A 658 24.50 -50.75 6.54
N ASP A 659 24.21 -51.45 5.44
CA ASP A 659 23.54 -50.86 4.27
C ASP A 659 22.10 -50.47 4.63
N ALA A 660 21.81 -49.17 4.65
CA ALA A 660 20.56 -48.65 5.20
C ALA A 660 20.12 -47.34 4.53
N THR A 661 19.01 -46.75 5.01
CA THR A 661 18.50 -45.45 4.54
C THR A 661 17.87 -44.67 5.69
N ASP A 662 18.16 -43.39 5.74
CA ASP A 662 17.50 -42.38 6.55
C ASP A 662 16.71 -41.45 5.62
N GLU A 663 15.39 -41.48 5.70
CA GLU A 663 14.49 -40.60 4.94
C GLU A 663 13.52 -39.86 5.85
N GLY A 664 12.97 -38.76 5.35
CA GLY A 664 11.92 -38.00 6.01
C GLY A 664 11.66 -36.67 5.31
N VAL A 665 10.77 -35.87 5.89
CA VAL A 665 10.48 -34.51 5.44
C VAL A 665 10.97 -33.54 6.51
N ASN A 666 11.74 -32.52 6.14
CA ASN A 666 12.05 -31.41 7.04
C ASN A 666 10.87 -30.42 7.02
N PRO A 667 10.15 -30.19 8.14
CA PRO A 667 9.01 -29.26 8.22
C PRO A 667 9.40 -27.88 8.78
N TYR A 668 10.68 -27.66 9.08
CA TYR A 668 11.13 -26.49 9.83
C TYR A 668 11.47 -25.33 8.88
N SER A 669 10.51 -24.42 8.65
CA SER A 669 10.67 -23.26 7.76
C SER A 669 11.94 -22.42 8.03
N GLN A 670 12.42 -22.35 9.26
CA GLN A 670 13.68 -21.65 9.62
C GLN A 670 14.97 -22.40 9.22
N LEU A 671 14.85 -23.63 8.71
CA LEU A 671 15.93 -24.48 8.19
C LEU A 671 15.69 -24.87 6.72
N LEU A 672 14.88 -24.07 6.00
CA LEU A 672 14.50 -24.29 4.61
C LEU A 672 14.71 -23.04 3.75
N PRO A 673 14.84 -23.20 2.42
CA PRO A 673 15.18 -24.46 1.75
C PRO A 673 16.58 -24.96 2.14
N VAL A 674 16.88 -26.20 1.76
CA VAL A 674 18.26 -26.69 1.69
C VAL A 674 18.98 -25.96 0.54
N THR A 675 20.00 -25.16 0.84
CA THR A 675 20.78 -24.37 -0.15
C THR A 675 22.06 -25.06 -0.60
N GLY A 676 22.51 -26.08 0.13
CA GLY A 676 23.72 -26.81 -0.21
C GLY A 676 23.95 -28.03 0.66
N LEU A 677 24.68 -29.00 0.12
CA LEU A 677 25.03 -30.27 0.74
C LEU A 677 26.54 -30.33 1.01
N PHE A 678 26.89 -30.83 2.18
CA PHE A 678 28.26 -31.04 2.65
C PHE A 678 28.40 -32.52 2.96
N LEU A 679 28.92 -33.30 2.01
CA LEU A 679 28.93 -34.76 2.05
C LEU A 679 30.34 -35.31 2.33
N GLY A 680 30.40 -36.44 3.03
CA GLY A 680 31.66 -37.10 3.38
C GLY A 680 31.45 -38.38 4.20
N GLY A 681 32.54 -38.90 4.76
CA GLY A 681 32.51 -40.12 5.58
C GLY A 681 32.45 -41.43 4.78
N THR A 682 32.70 -41.39 3.47
CA THR A 682 32.84 -42.58 2.63
C THR A 682 34.27 -43.12 2.63
N THR A 683 34.42 -44.40 2.33
CA THR A 683 35.69 -45.12 2.18
C THR A 683 35.78 -45.76 0.79
N LYS A 684 36.89 -46.40 0.47
CA LYS A 684 37.08 -47.09 -0.83
C LYS A 684 36.08 -48.23 -1.11
N SER A 685 35.39 -48.74 -0.09
CA SER A 685 34.39 -49.80 -0.20
C SER A 685 32.97 -49.32 0.10
N SER A 686 32.76 -48.02 0.31
CA SER A 686 31.47 -47.47 0.74
C SER A 686 30.98 -46.36 -0.19
N SER A 687 29.67 -46.13 -0.17
CA SER A 687 29.00 -45.14 -1.02
C SER A 687 27.80 -44.55 -0.30
N ILE A 688 27.48 -43.29 -0.62
CA ILE A 688 26.25 -42.62 -0.19
C ILE A 688 25.50 -42.09 -1.41
N GLU A 689 24.17 -42.17 -1.36
CA GLU A 689 23.24 -41.63 -2.35
C GLU A 689 22.32 -40.64 -1.61
N VAL A 690 22.26 -39.40 -2.09
CA VAL A 690 21.53 -38.31 -1.42
C VAL A 690 20.51 -37.71 -2.39
N GLU A 691 19.24 -37.69 -2.00
CA GLU A 691 18.14 -37.08 -2.74
C GLU A 691 17.50 -35.98 -1.90
N ILE A 692 17.34 -34.79 -2.48
CA ILE A 692 16.57 -33.69 -1.91
C ILE A 692 15.38 -33.44 -2.85
N GLY A 693 14.19 -33.28 -2.29
CA GLY A 693 12.98 -32.94 -3.02
C GLY A 693 12.80 -31.43 -3.19
N PRO A 694 11.85 -30.98 -4.03
CA PRO A 694 11.53 -29.56 -4.16
C PRO A 694 10.98 -28.99 -2.85
N LEU A 695 11.16 -27.68 -2.67
CA LEU A 695 10.53 -26.93 -1.59
C LEU A 695 9.01 -26.89 -1.83
N ARG A 696 8.23 -27.28 -0.82
CA ARG A 696 6.75 -27.24 -0.85
C ARG A 696 6.24 -26.30 0.22
N CYS A 697 5.43 -25.31 -0.13
CA CYS A 697 4.78 -24.42 0.83
C CYS A 697 3.25 -24.44 0.67
N ARG A 698 2.52 -24.35 1.79
CA ARG A 698 1.05 -24.43 1.86
C ARG A 698 0.50 -23.40 2.85
N ASN A 699 -0.71 -22.91 2.58
CA ASN A 699 -1.39 -21.82 3.29
C ASN A 699 -0.61 -20.49 3.24
N ARG A 700 -0.71 -19.73 2.14
CA ARG A 700 -0.20 -18.34 2.11
C ARG A 700 -0.94 -17.51 3.17
N ALA A 701 -0.20 -16.91 4.11
CA ALA A 701 -0.75 -16.22 5.29
C ALA A 701 -1.58 -14.96 4.96
N THR A 702 -1.48 -14.43 3.74
CA THR A 702 -2.38 -13.38 3.21
C THR A 702 -3.74 -13.92 2.79
N PHE A 703 -3.82 -15.20 2.42
CA PHE A 703 -5.05 -15.84 1.94
C PHE A 703 -5.93 -16.39 3.08
N ASP A 704 -5.40 -16.41 4.32
CA ASP A 704 -6.15 -16.62 5.56
C ASP A 704 -7.43 -15.77 5.56
N THR A 705 -8.59 -16.43 5.65
CA THR A 705 -9.88 -15.75 5.86
C THR A 705 -9.97 -15.25 7.30
N VAL A 706 -10.26 -13.97 7.48
CA VAL A 706 -10.57 -13.37 8.79
C VAL A 706 -11.99 -12.82 8.78
N THR A 707 -12.81 -13.33 9.69
CA THR A 707 -14.19 -12.91 9.93
C THR A 707 -14.24 -11.79 10.96
N PHE A 708 -15.03 -10.76 10.67
CA PHE A 708 -15.41 -9.68 11.57
C PHE A 708 -16.89 -9.88 11.95
N SER A 709 -17.15 -10.21 13.21
CA SER A 709 -18.46 -10.45 13.82
C SER A 709 -18.86 -9.39 14.87
N ASP A 710 -18.08 -8.32 15.04
CA ASP A 710 -18.51 -7.11 15.75
C ASP A 710 -18.11 -5.86 14.94
N ARG A 711 -19.10 -5.01 14.64
CA ARG A 711 -18.94 -3.78 13.84
C ARG A 711 -18.25 -2.62 14.57
N ASN A 712 -17.75 -2.86 15.78
CA ASN A 712 -16.91 -1.94 16.54
C ASN A 712 -15.45 -2.44 16.63
N ALA A 713 -15.20 -3.73 16.35
CA ALA A 713 -13.86 -4.31 16.38
C ALA A 713 -13.01 -3.84 15.19
N ARG A 714 -11.69 -3.82 15.38
CA ARG A 714 -10.72 -3.39 14.35
C ARG A 714 -9.37 -4.11 14.45
N LEU A 715 -8.66 -4.15 13.33
CA LEU A 715 -7.21 -4.39 13.29
C LEU A 715 -6.53 -3.12 12.78
N SER A 716 -5.32 -2.83 13.26
CA SER A 716 -4.57 -1.65 12.83
C SER A 716 -3.07 -1.92 12.76
N GLY A 717 -2.38 -1.12 11.96
CA GLY A 717 -0.92 -1.17 11.80
C GLY A 717 -0.37 0.12 11.19
N THR A 718 0.94 0.16 11.02
CA THR A 718 1.67 1.36 10.59
C THR A 718 2.47 1.08 9.32
N GLN A 719 2.30 1.93 8.32
CA GLN A 719 2.99 1.93 7.04
C GLN A 719 2.97 3.36 6.50
N THR A 720 4.13 3.91 6.13
CA THR A 720 4.21 5.27 5.56
C THR A 720 3.93 5.22 4.06
N PHE A 721 3.04 6.07 3.57
CA PHE A 721 2.83 6.23 2.12
C PHE A 721 3.93 7.11 1.49
N SER A 722 4.67 6.57 0.52
CA SER A 722 5.80 7.23 -0.15
C SER A 722 5.81 7.14 -1.68
N GLN A 723 4.89 6.35 -2.26
CA GLN A 723 4.79 6.07 -3.69
C GLN A 723 4.11 7.20 -4.47
N ARG A 724 4.17 7.13 -5.81
CA ARG A 724 3.49 8.07 -6.72
C ARG A 724 2.02 7.71 -6.97
N THR A 725 1.66 6.45 -6.75
CA THR A 725 0.30 5.91 -6.86
C THR A 725 -0.07 5.28 -5.52
N PHE A 726 -1.32 5.45 -5.09
CA PHE A 726 -1.91 4.66 -4.02
C PHE A 726 -2.72 3.53 -4.65
N ASP A 727 -2.57 2.28 -4.17
CA ASP A 727 -3.47 1.19 -4.53
C ASP A 727 -3.80 0.23 -3.38
N VAL A 728 -4.97 -0.41 -3.50
CA VAL A 728 -5.48 -1.44 -2.58
C VAL A 728 -6.09 -2.58 -3.41
N ALA A 729 -5.62 -3.80 -3.16
CA ALA A 729 -6.26 -5.03 -3.63
C ALA A 729 -6.77 -5.83 -2.42
N LEU A 730 -8.02 -6.29 -2.45
CA LEU A 730 -8.55 -7.20 -1.42
C LEU A 730 -9.71 -8.09 -1.90
N HIS A 731 -9.92 -9.20 -1.19
CA HIS A 731 -11.09 -10.07 -1.32
C HIS A 731 -12.03 -9.87 -0.13
N ALA A 732 -13.27 -9.50 -0.38
CA ALA A 732 -14.28 -9.22 0.65
C ALA A 732 -15.59 -9.99 0.42
N LYS A 733 -16.21 -10.44 1.51
CA LYS A 733 -17.52 -11.12 1.54
C LYS A 733 -18.40 -10.52 2.63
N PHE A 734 -19.53 -9.91 2.26
CA PHE A 734 -20.38 -9.17 3.21
C PHE A 734 -21.84 -9.07 2.73
N THR A 735 -22.77 -8.69 3.64
CA THR A 735 -24.21 -8.61 3.32
C THR A 735 -24.94 -7.36 3.81
N HIS A 736 -24.27 -6.41 4.49
CA HIS A 736 -24.87 -5.09 4.79
C HIS A 736 -24.72 -4.13 3.61
N SER A 737 -25.64 -3.17 3.53
CA SER A 737 -25.61 -2.09 2.55
C SER A 737 -24.74 -0.89 2.96
N GLN A 738 -24.34 -0.77 4.23
CA GLN A 738 -23.53 0.34 4.74
C GLN A 738 -22.51 -0.14 5.79
N MET A 739 -21.21 0.01 5.51
CA MET A 739 -20.10 -0.35 6.42
C MET A 739 -18.76 0.25 5.96
N SER A 740 -17.84 0.51 6.89
CA SER A 740 -16.41 0.73 6.61
C SER A 740 -15.71 -0.60 6.29
N ILE A 741 -14.72 -0.63 5.38
CA ILE A 741 -13.87 -1.81 5.14
C ILE A 741 -12.45 -1.55 5.65
N ILE A 742 -11.73 -0.63 5.01
CA ILE A 742 -10.34 -0.26 5.32
C ILE A 742 -10.18 1.25 5.18
N SER A 743 -9.37 1.84 6.07
CA SER A 743 -9.03 3.26 6.03
C SER A 743 -7.59 3.49 6.48
N TRP A 744 -6.88 4.44 5.86
CA TRP A 744 -5.47 4.74 6.13
C TRP A 744 -5.34 6.24 6.39
N HIS A 745 -4.91 6.61 7.59
CA HIS A 745 -4.98 7.98 8.12
C HIS A 745 -3.59 8.60 8.32
N SER A 746 -3.52 9.92 8.19
CA SER A 746 -2.43 10.75 8.70
C SER A 746 -2.31 10.69 10.22
N THR A 747 -1.19 11.19 10.73
CA THR A 747 -0.91 11.28 12.18
C THR A 747 -1.79 12.30 12.92
N ASP A 748 -2.48 13.18 12.21
CA ASP A 748 -3.45 14.15 12.76
C ASP A 748 -4.92 13.74 12.54
N GLU A 749 -5.17 12.57 11.93
CA GLU A 749 -6.48 12.05 11.52
C GLU A 749 -7.29 12.93 10.54
N LEU A 750 -6.70 13.99 9.96
CA LEU A 750 -7.40 14.94 9.07
C LEU A 750 -7.32 14.55 7.58
N HIS A 751 -6.42 13.66 7.21
CA HIS A 751 -6.15 13.24 5.84
C HIS A 751 -6.21 11.71 5.75
N TRP A 752 -6.97 11.14 4.81
CA TRP A 752 -7.13 9.69 4.73
C TRP A 752 -7.54 9.14 3.36
N PHE A 753 -7.23 7.87 3.14
CA PHE A 753 -7.94 7.00 2.21
C PHE A 753 -9.02 6.22 2.96
N HIS A 754 -10.22 6.07 2.40
CA HIS A 754 -11.30 5.26 2.98
C HIS A 754 -12.02 4.44 1.91
N LEU A 755 -11.98 3.10 2.04
CA LEU A 755 -12.78 2.18 1.26
C LEU A 755 -13.97 1.71 2.11
N TYR A 756 -15.18 1.95 1.63
CA TYR A 756 -16.42 1.62 2.34
C TYR A 756 -17.54 1.17 1.41
N VAL A 757 -18.63 0.68 2.00
CA VAL A 757 -19.86 0.25 1.33
C VAL A 757 -20.95 1.27 1.61
N HIS A 758 -21.69 1.71 0.59
CA HIS A 758 -22.91 2.48 0.74
C HIS A 758 -23.98 2.05 -0.27
N ASP A 759 -25.21 1.87 0.18
CA ASP A 759 -26.31 1.26 -0.60
C ASP A 759 -25.93 -0.09 -1.25
N GLY A 760 -25.00 -0.83 -0.63
CA GLY A 760 -24.44 -2.08 -1.15
C GLY A 760 -23.39 -1.91 -2.26
N LYS A 761 -23.05 -0.68 -2.64
CA LYS A 761 -21.98 -0.35 -3.61
C LYS A 761 -20.66 -0.13 -2.89
N ILE A 762 -19.56 -0.53 -3.51
CA ILE A 762 -18.20 -0.15 -3.08
C ILE A 762 -17.95 1.32 -3.45
N ILE A 763 -17.40 2.09 -2.51
CA ILE A 763 -16.91 3.47 -2.67
C ILE A 763 -15.48 3.55 -2.16
N GLY A 764 -14.57 4.09 -2.97
CA GLY A 764 -13.26 4.55 -2.54
C GLY A 764 -13.26 6.07 -2.41
N GLU A 765 -12.75 6.61 -1.31
CA GLU A 765 -12.72 8.04 -0.98
C GLU A 765 -11.31 8.49 -0.60
N VAL A 766 -10.85 9.61 -1.19
CA VAL A 766 -9.66 10.34 -0.77
C VAL A 766 -10.09 11.61 -0.06
N VAL A 767 -9.60 11.86 1.16
CA VAL A 767 -9.89 13.07 1.95
C VAL A 767 -8.60 13.78 2.32
N ASN A 768 -8.59 15.10 2.15
CA ASN A 768 -7.51 15.98 2.57
C ASN A 768 -8.06 17.19 3.33
N GLY A 769 -8.16 17.09 4.66
CA GLY A 769 -8.42 18.22 5.56
C GLY A 769 -9.65 19.09 5.24
N GLY A 770 -10.71 18.47 4.70
CA GLY A 770 -11.97 19.14 4.34
C GLY A 770 -12.43 18.86 2.91
N GLU A 771 -11.52 18.74 1.95
CA GLU A 771 -11.83 18.31 0.59
C GLU A 771 -11.93 16.78 0.51
N SER A 772 -12.88 16.28 -0.29
CA SER A 772 -13.12 14.83 -0.48
C SER A 772 -13.45 14.51 -1.94
N GLN A 773 -12.90 13.40 -2.44
CA GLN A 773 -13.16 12.89 -3.80
C GLN A 773 -13.50 11.41 -3.75
N GLN A 774 -14.57 11.00 -4.44
CA GLN A 774 -15.14 9.65 -4.34
C GLN A 774 -15.26 8.96 -5.71
N ILE A 775 -14.93 7.67 -5.75
CA ILE A 775 -15.23 6.77 -6.87
C ILE A 775 -16.23 5.69 -6.45
N VAL A 776 -17.42 5.69 -7.07
CA VAL A 776 -18.57 4.86 -6.69
C VAL A 776 -18.84 3.79 -7.74
N SER A 777 -18.77 2.52 -7.36
CA SER A 777 -19.04 1.38 -8.26
C SER A 777 -20.50 1.34 -8.78
N ASP A 778 -20.70 0.74 -9.96
CA ASP A 778 -21.99 0.79 -10.67
C ASP A 778 -23.01 -0.24 -10.18
N ASN A 779 -22.56 -1.45 -9.85
CA ASN A 779 -23.39 -2.54 -9.30
C ASN A 779 -23.37 -2.58 -7.77
N ARG A 780 -24.23 -3.40 -7.17
CA ARG A 780 -24.23 -3.74 -5.73
C ARG A 780 -23.50 -5.08 -5.52
N TYR A 781 -22.78 -5.19 -4.41
CA TYR A 781 -21.86 -6.29 -4.08
C TYR A 781 -22.05 -6.79 -2.63
N ASN A 782 -23.28 -6.67 -2.10
CA ASN A 782 -23.63 -7.10 -0.74
C ASN A 782 -24.46 -8.41 -0.73
N ASP A 783 -24.16 -9.34 -1.64
CA ASP A 783 -24.96 -10.55 -1.86
C ASP A 783 -24.58 -11.76 -0.98
N GLY A 784 -23.43 -11.68 -0.29
CA GLY A 784 -22.88 -12.73 0.57
C GLY A 784 -21.84 -13.65 -0.10
N ASN A 785 -21.40 -13.35 -1.31
CA ASN A 785 -20.29 -14.02 -2.00
C ASN A 785 -18.96 -13.25 -1.81
N PHE A 786 -17.85 -13.86 -2.21
CA PHE A 786 -16.56 -13.16 -2.28
C PHE A 786 -16.46 -12.33 -3.56
N HIS A 787 -16.12 -11.05 -3.41
CA HIS A 787 -15.84 -10.12 -4.50
C HIS A 787 -14.35 -9.72 -4.48
N THR A 788 -13.76 -9.53 -5.67
CA THR A 788 -12.39 -9.01 -5.83
C THR A 788 -12.45 -7.51 -6.10
N ILE A 789 -11.92 -6.73 -5.15
CA ILE A 789 -11.90 -5.27 -5.19
C ILE A 789 -10.46 -4.80 -5.41
N TYR A 790 -10.28 -3.93 -6.41
CA TYR A 790 -9.04 -3.20 -6.67
C TYR A 790 -9.34 -1.71 -6.83
N TRP A 791 -8.65 -0.86 -6.08
CA TRP A 791 -8.80 0.60 -6.11
C TRP A 791 -7.42 1.25 -6.22
N GLU A 792 -7.26 2.14 -7.20
CA GLU A 792 -6.04 2.88 -7.54
C GLU A 792 -6.35 4.39 -7.54
N ALA A 793 -5.42 5.22 -7.07
CA ALA A 793 -5.49 6.68 -7.14
C ALA A 793 -4.11 7.30 -7.34
N ASP A 794 -4.01 8.26 -8.28
CA ASP A 794 -2.80 9.03 -8.57
C ASP A 794 -3.11 10.54 -8.58
N SER A 795 -2.12 11.38 -8.84
CA SER A 795 -2.32 12.85 -8.88
C SER A 795 -3.21 13.36 -10.03
N SER A 796 -3.69 12.49 -10.92
CA SER A 796 -4.49 12.80 -12.11
C SER A 796 -5.86 12.09 -12.16
N GLY A 797 -6.13 11.13 -11.28
CA GLY A 797 -7.38 10.39 -11.28
C GLY A 797 -7.49 9.22 -10.31
N MET A 798 -8.68 8.62 -10.30
CA MET A 798 -9.01 7.42 -9.52
C MET A 798 -9.51 6.32 -10.46
N PHE A 799 -9.18 5.06 -10.17
CA PHE A 799 -9.64 3.88 -10.88
C PHE A 799 -10.16 2.83 -9.89
N LEU A 800 -11.33 2.24 -10.16
CA LEU A 800 -11.96 1.24 -9.31
C LEU A 800 -12.41 0.05 -10.18
N LYS A 801 -12.00 -1.16 -9.78
CA LYS A 801 -12.34 -2.42 -10.43
C LYS A 801 -12.94 -3.37 -9.39
N VAL A 802 -14.15 -3.87 -9.64
CA VAL A 802 -14.80 -4.91 -8.81
C VAL A 802 -15.28 -6.03 -9.71
N ASP A 803 -14.84 -7.26 -9.46
CA ASP A 803 -15.12 -8.49 -10.24
C ASP A 803 -14.87 -8.41 -11.76
N GLY A 804 -14.15 -7.37 -12.22
CA GLY A 804 -13.90 -7.08 -13.63
C GLY A 804 -14.71 -5.92 -14.20
N SER A 805 -15.76 -5.46 -13.52
CA SER A 805 -16.41 -4.17 -13.81
C SER A 805 -15.43 -3.04 -13.45
N ARG A 806 -15.17 -2.11 -14.37
CA ARG A 806 -14.17 -1.03 -14.22
C ARG A 806 -14.81 0.35 -14.27
N LYS A 807 -14.26 1.29 -13.49
CA LYS A 807 -14.63 2.71 -13.50
C LYS A 807 -13.39 3.57 -13.34
N SER A 808 -13.38 4.75 -13.96
CA SER A 808 -12.27 5.71 -13.86
C SER A 808 -12.79 7.15 -13.83
N ILE A 809 -12.08 8.02 -13.11
CA ILE A 809 -12.37 9.46 -13.00
C ILE A 809 -11.04 10.20 -13.20
N LYS A 810 -10.95 11.14 -14.14
CA LYS A 810 -9.82 12.06 -14.26
C LYS A 810 -10.11 13.35 -13.48
N ARG A 811 -9.27 13.66 -12.48
CA ARG A 811 -9.30 14.83 -11.60
C ARG A 811 -7.91 15.03 -11.04
N ASN A 812 -7.41 16.26 -11.02
CA ASN A 812 -6.17 16.57 -10.31
C ASN A 812 -6.46 16.65 -8.80
N PHE A 813 -5.69 15.93 -7.98
CA PHE A 813 -5.77 16.03 -6.51
C PHE A 813 -4.45 15.62 -5.84
N VAL A 814 -4.27 16.05 -4.59
CA VAL A 814 -3.16 15.64 -3.72
C VAL A 814 -3.45 14.27 -3.12
N LEU A 815 -2.47 13.37 -3.08
CA LEU A 815 -2.55 12.14 -2.28
C LEU A 815 -2.18 12.44 -0.82
N PRO A 816 -3.02 12.06 0.17
CA PRO A 816 -2.76 12.35 1.58
C PRO A 816 -1.50 11.65 2.11
N ASN A 817 -0.74 12.34 2.96
CA ASN A 817 0.38 11.72 3.69
C ASN A 817 -0.16 10.89 4.86
N VAL A 818 -0.15 9.57 4.73
CA VAL A 818 -0.80 8.62 5.64
C VAL A 818 0.19 7.64 6.28
N TYR A 819 -0.12 7.20 7.49
CA TYR A 819 0.75 6.37 8.34
C TYR A 819 0.02 5.21 9.02
N THR A 820 -1.19 5.42 9.56
CA THR A 820 -1.90 4.40 10.36
C THR A 820 -3.05 3.79 9.57
N TRP A 821 -2.95 2.51 9.20
CA TRP A 821 -4.06 1.79 8.58
C TRP A 821 -4.94 1.12 9.63
N ILE A 822 -6.24 1.06 9.35
CA ILE A 822 -7.30 0.51 10.21
C ILE A 822 -8.28 -0.27 9.32
N ILE A 823 -8.48 -1.55 9.64
CA ILE A 823 -9.38 -2.48 8.96
C ILE A 823 -10.51 -2.88 9.93
N GLY A 824 -11.76 -2.85 9.46
CA GLY A 824 -12.93 -2.99 10.32
C GLY A 824 -13.53 -1.63 10.71
N SER A 825 -13.69 -1.38 12.01
CA SER A 825 -14.25 -0.11 12.50
C SER A 825 -13.21 1.01 12.58
N ARG A 826 -13.51 2.16 11.96
CA ARG A 826 -12.71 3.39 12.12
C ARG A 826 -12.79 3.95 13.56
N THR A 827 -13.95 3.81 14.19
CA THR A 827 -14.25 4.32 15.54
C THR A 827 -14.51 3.18 16.52
N GLU A 828 -13.93 3.22 17.72
CA GLU A 828 -14.12 2.19 18.76
C GLU A 828 -15.58 1.97 19.18
N LYS A 829 -16.47 2.95 18.92
CA LYS A 829 -17.89 2.89 19.22
C LYS A 829 -18.66 3.59 18.10
N GLY A 830 -19.46 2.83 17.35
CA GLY A 830 -20.29 3.41 16.29
C GLY A 830 -21.15 2.41 15.51
N SER A 831 -20.84 1.11 15.55
CA SER A 831 -21.49 0.08 14.72
C SER A 831 -21.48 0.41 13.21
N THR A 832 -20.44 1.13 12.77
CA THR A 832 -20.20 1.52 11.37
C THR A 832 -19.15 0.65 10.69
N GLY A 833 -18.37 -0.12 11.44
CA GLY A 833 -17.33 -1.01 10.93
C GLY A 833 -17.84 -2.17 10.06
N PHE A 834 -16.87 -2.93 9.57
CA PHE A 834 -17.07 -4.11 8.72
C PHE A 834 -17.83 -5.23 9.45
N ALA A 835 -18.64 -6.01 8.72
CA ALA A 835 -19.20 -7.28 9.18
C ALA A 835 -19.23 -8.26 8.01
N GLY A 836 -18.39 -9.28 8.05
CA GLY A 836 -18.08 -10.09 6.87
C GLY A 836 -16.73 -10.78 6.99
N VAL A 837 -16.21 -11.26 5.87
CA VAL A 837 -14.89 -11.92 5.77
C VAL A 837 -13.98 -11.15 4.83
N LEU A 838 -12.72 -11.00 5.22
CA LEU A 838 -11.63 -10.43 4.41
C LEU A 838 -10.50 -11.45 4.22
N ARG A 839 -9.79 -11.34 3.10
CA ARG A 839 -8.49 -11.99 2.83
C ARG A 839 -7.76 -11.30 1.67
N ASN A 840 -6.54 -11.75 1.39
CA ASN A 840 -5.71 -11.38 0.22
C ASN A 840 -5.55 -9.86 0.10
N ILE A 841 -5.20 -9.19 1.20
CA ILE A 841 -5.07 -7.74 1.28
C ILE A 841 -3.64 -7.32 0.94
N TYR A 842 -3.54 -6.41 -0.04
CA TYR A 842 -2.33 -5.71 -0.45
C TYR A 842 -2.60 -4.20 -0.44
N LEU A 843 -1.62 -3.43 0.04
CA LEU A 843 -1.68 -1.98 0.23
C LEU A 843 -0.38 -1.37 -0.32
N CYS A 844 -0.43 -0.69 -1.46
CA CYS A 844 0.76 -0.18 -2.16
C CYS A 844 1.77 -1.29 -2.49
N GLY A 845 1.29 -2.42 -3.03
CA GLY A 845 2.05 -3.68 -3.22
C GLY A 845 2.39 -4.46 -1.93
N GLN A 846 2.42 -3.81 -0.76
CA GLN A 846 2.77 -4.46 0.50
C GLN A 846 1.65 -5.36 1.02
N GLU A 847 1.98 -6.63 1.29
CA GLU A 847 1.02 -7.62 1.77
C GLU A 847 0.66 -7.44 3.26
N ILE A 848 -0.62 -7.60 3.61
CA ILE A 848 -1.12 -7.54 5.00
C ILE A 848 -1.64 -8.93 5.42
N PRO A 849 -0.86 -9.74 6.16
CA PRO A 849 -1.27 -11.08 6.59
C PRO A 849 -2.27 -11.01 7.75
N LEU A 850 -3.55 -10.75 7.45
CA LEU A 850 -4.63 -10.56 8.44
C LEU A 850 -4.68 -11.67 9.50
N GLY A 851 -4.43 -12.93 9.12
CA GLY A 851 -4.42 -14.05 10.06
C GLY A 851 -3.40 -13.90 11.19
N GLN A 852 -2.24 -13.27 10.94
CA GLN A 852 -1.23 -13.02 11.98
C GLN A 852 -1.68 -11.90 12.94
N TYR A 853 -2.23 -10.80 12.40
CA TYR A 853 -2.81 -9.72 13.22
C TYR A 853 -4.00 -10.22 14.05
N ALA A 854 -4.86 -11.08 13.50
CA ALA A 854 -5.96 -11.69 14.24
C ALA A 854 -5.49 -12.63 15.37
N ARG A 855 -4.36 -13.35 15.20
CA ARG A 855 -3.75 -14.17 16.27
C ARG A 855 -3.09 -13.34 17.38
N ARG A 856 -2.59 -12.14 17.06
CA ARG A 856 -1.82 -11.27 17.99
C ARG A 856 -2.69 -10.23 18.71
N ASP A 857 -3.49 -9.49 17.95
CA ASP A 857 -4.21 -8.29 18.39
C ASP A 857 -5.74 -8.46 18.29
N GLY A 858 -6.23 -9.68 18.03
CA GLY A 858 -7.65 -9.97 17.76
C GLY A 858 -8.58 -9.58 18.90
N GLU A 859 -9.28 -8.45 18.75
CA GLU A 859 -10.35 -8.05 19.65
C GLU A 859 -11.53 -9.04 19.62
N LYS A 860 -12.32 -9.06 20.68
CA LYS A 860 -13.52 -9.91 20.76
C LYS A 860 -14.52 -9.50 19.67
N GLY A 861 -14.64 -10.32 18.63
CA GLY A 861 -15.40 -10.00 17.42
C GLY A 861 -14.58 -10.19 16.14
N ILE A 862 -13.31 -10.59 16.24
CA ILE A 862 -12.47 -10.98 15.11
C ILE A 862 -12.08 -12.46 15.29
N SER A 863 -12.20 -13.27 14.24
CA SER A 863 -11.82 -14.68 14.23
C SER A 863 -11.24 -15.12 12.89
N ILE A 864 -10.41 -16.16 12.89
CA ILE A 864 -9.93 -16.81 11.66
C ILE A 864 -10.97 -17.83 11.20
N GLY A 865 -11.24 -17.84 9.89
CA GLY A 865 -12.25 -18.67 9.24
C GLY A 865 -13.29 -17.83 8.47
N ASP A 866 -14.31 -18.53 7.94
CA ASP A 866 -15.53 -17.98 7.34
C ASP A 866 -16.75 -18.42 8.18
N ASP A 867 -16.61 -18.29 9.50
CA ASP A 867 -17.60 -18.71 10.49
C ASP A 867 -18.65 -17.60 10.71
N GLY A 868 -19.70 -17.65 9.88
CA GLY A 868 -20.87 -16.77 10.03
C GLY A 868 -21.65 -16.98 11.33
N TYR A 869 -22.65 -16.14 11.57
CA TYR A 869 -23.54 -16.20 12.74
C TYR A 869 -24.63 -17.28 12.63
N CYS A 870 -25.05 -17.63 11.41
CA CYS A 870 -26.20 -18.50 11.17
C CYS A 870 -26.02 -19.92 11.74
N ARG A 871 -27.00 -20.39 12.52
CA ARG A 871 -27.11 -21.77 13.03
C ARG A 871 -28.48 -22.34 12.65
N PRO A 872 -28.65 -23.68 12.53
CA PRO A 872 -29.89 -24.28 12.03
C PRO A 872 -31.15 -23.86 12.80
N ASP A 873 -31.02 -23.65 14.10
CA ASP A 873 -32.14 -23.47 15.03
C ASP A 873 -32.65 -22.01 15.10
N LEU A 874 -31.97 -21.06 14.44
CA LEU A 874 -32.28 -19.63 14.51
C LEU A 874 -33.49 -19.22 13.67
N CYS A 875 -33.81 -19.97 12.61
CA CYS A 875 -34.91 -19.66 11.70
C CYS A 875 -35.91 -20.81 11.67
N GLN A 876 -37.00 -20.62 12.38
CA GLN A 876 -38.02 -21.63 12.60
C GLN A 876 -38.89 -21.84 11.35
N ASN A 877 -39.70 -22.91 11.35
CA ASN A 877 -40.72 -23.18 10.35
C ASN A 877 -40.22 -23.17 8.88
N GLY A 878 -38.97 -23.55 8.63
CA GLY A 878 -38.36 -23.59 7.29
C GLY A 878 -37.91 -22.22 6.75
N GLY A 879 -37.78 -21.20 7.59
CA GLY A 879 -37.18 -19.93 7.21
C GLY A 879 -35.70 -20.06 6.84
N ARG A 880 -35.25 -19.37 5.79
CA ARG A 880 -33.82 -19.40 5.40
C ARG A 880 -33.03 -18.40 6.24
N CYS A 881 -32.04 -18.88 7.01
CA CYS A 881 -31.08 -17.98 7.66
C CYS A 881 -30.21 -17.26 6.61
N VAL A 882 -30.11 -15.95 6.74
CA VAL A 882 -29.23 -15.08 5.95
C VAL A 882 -28.26 -14.39 6.90
N ASP A 883 -26.98 -14.65 6.70
CA ASP A 883 -25.94 -14.19 7.62
C ASP A 883 -25.68 -12.68 7.51
N LYS A 884 -25.42 -12.04 8.65
CA LYS A 884 -24.96 -10.64 8.76
C LYS A 884 -23.56 -10.54 9.39
N TYR A 885 -22.99 -11.67 9.83
CA TYR A 885 -21.74 -11.83 10.58
C TYR A 885 -21.75 -11.20 11.98
N ASP A 886 -22.31 -10.00 12.16
CA ASP A 886 -22.65 -9.44 13.49
C ASP A 886 -23.99 -9.97 14.05
N GLY A 887 -24.69 -10.79 13.27
CA GLY A 887 -26.03 -11.28 13.55
C GLY A 887 -26.60 -12.06 12.37
N TYR A 888 -27.93 -12.20 12.32
CA TYR A 888 -28.63 -12.94 11.27
C TYR A 888 -29.99 -12.31 10.96
N VAL A 889 -30.56 -12.64 9.80
CA VAL A 889 -31.94 -12.33 9.42
C VAL A 889 -32.59 -13.56 8.82
N CYS A 890 -33.78 -13.94 9.28
CA CYS A 890 -34.52 -15.05 8.69
C CYS A 890 -35.38 -14.58 7.50
N ASP A 891 -35.09 -15.10 6.31
CA ASP A 891 -35.93 -14.92 5.13
C ASP A 891 -37.12 -15.87 5.18
N CYS A 892 -38.21 -15.38 5.77
CA CYS A 892 -39.49 -16.10 5.83
C CYS A 892 -40.30 -16.00 4.53
N ARG A 893 -39.83 -15.37 3.43
CA ARG A 893 -40.70 -15.06 2.27
C ARG A 893 -41.37 -16.30 1.65
N LEU A 894 -40.68 -17.45 1.68
CA LEU A 894 -41.15 -18.72 1.14
C LEU A 894 -41.91 -19.61 2.16
N THR A 895 -42.30 -19.07 3.33
CA THR A 895 -43.09 -19.78 4.35
C THR A 895 -44.40 -19.03 4.64
N PRO A 896 -45.44 -19.67 5.22
CA PRO A 896 -46.65 -18.98 5.65
C PRO A 896 -46.46 -18.10 6.90
N PHE A 897 -45.28 -18.12 7.53
CA PHE A 897 -44.94 -17.44 8.78
C PHE A 897 -44.17 -16.13 8.53
N GLY A 898 -43.92 -15.34 9.58
CA GLY A 898 -43.11 -14.13 9.55
C GLY A 898 -42.54 -13.80 10.92
N GLY A 899 -42.27 -12.52 11.19
CA GLY A 899 -41.45 -12.11 12.33
C GLY A 899 -39.96 -12.16 11.98
N SER A 900 -39.09 -11.99 12.98
CA SER A 900 -37.64 -11.96 12.83
C SER A 900 -37.00 -13.35 12.68
N ASP A 901 -37.70 -14.37 13.17
CA ASP A 901 -37.29 -15.76 13.40
C ASP A 901 -38.20 -16.78 12.66
N CYS A 902 -39.18 -16.27 11.90
CA CYS A 902 -40.25 -17.02 11.27
C CYS A 902 -41.22 -17.77 12.21
N THR A 903 -41.40 -17.31 13.46
CA THR A 903 -42.40 -17.88 14.39
C THR A 903 -43.80 -17.28 14.26
N LYS A 904 -43.95 -16.05 13.74
CA LYS A 904 -45.25 -15.36 13.69
C LYS A 904 -46.15 -15.97 12.63
N GLU A 905 -47.15 -16.72 13.07
CA GLU A 905 -48.19 -17.28 12.21
C GLU A 905 -49.21 -16.22 11.76
N TYR A 906 -49.69 -16.34 10.52
CA TYR A 906 -50.76 -15.50 9.96
C TYR A 906 -52.05 -16.32 9.87
N GLY A 907 -53.10 -15.83 10.52
CA GLY A 907 -54.43 -16.45 10.53
C GLY A 907 -55.57 -15.45 10.36
N MET A 908 -56.79 -15.97 10.47
CA MET A 908 -58.02 -15.21 10.61
C MET A 908 -59.06 -15.98 11.43
N MET A 909 -59.88 -15.25 12.18
CA MET A 909 -61.13 -15.73 12.75
C MET A 909 -62.27 -15.44 11.77
N VAL A 910 -63.02 -16.48 11.41
CA VAL A 910 -64.10 -16.47 10.42
C VAL A 910 -65.43 -16.74 11.13
N PRO A 911 -66.28 -15.72 11.31
CA PRO A 911 -67.63 -15.90 11.85
C PRO A 911 -68.63 -16.33 10.77
N ILE A 912 -69.70 -17.00 11.20
CA ILE A 912 -70.85 -17.41 10.36
C ILE A 912 -71.34 -16.25 9.48
N GLY A 913 -71.69 -16.57 8.23
CA GLY A 913 -72.13 -15.60 7.22
C GLY A 913 -70.99 -14.87 6.50
N SER A 914 -69.74 -15.27 6.71
CA SER A 914 -68.59 -14.80 5.96
C SER A 914 -68.36 -15.62 4.68
N THR A 915 -67.65 -15.06 3.70
CA THR A 915 -67.17 -15.81 2.53
C THR A 915 -65.73 -15.42 2.20
N ILE A 916 -64.94 -16.37 1.69
CA ILE A 916 -63.55 -16.14 1.27
C ILE A 916 -63.35 -16.79 -0.11
N GLN A 917 -62.72 -16.08 -1.03
CA GLN A 917 -62.50 -16.57 -2.39
C GLN A 917 -61.29 -15.92 -3.08
N ILE A 918 -60.68 -16.66 -4.01
CA ILE A 918 -59.76 -16.15 -5.02
C ILE A 918 -60.51 -16.28 -6.37
N PRO A 919 -61.13 -15.19 -6.86
CA PRO A 919 -62.07 -15.25 -7.99
C PRO A 919 -61.38 -15.32 -9.37
N TRP A 920 -60.05 -15.19 -9.44
CA TRP A 920 -59.27 -15.46 -10.64
C TRP A 920 -57.80 -15.71 -10.30
N GLN A 921 -57.25 -16.85 -10.75
CA GLN A 921 -55.88 -17.30 -10.51
C GLN A 921 -54.80 -16.23 -10.80
N ASN A 922 -53.82 -16.14 -9.90
CA ASN A 922 -52.54 -15.44 -10.11
C ASN A 922 -51.52 -16.49 -10.60
N PRO A 923 -50.57 -16.19 -11.50
CA PRO A 923 -49.48 -17.12 -11.86
C PRO A 923 -48.75 -17.77 -10.66
N ALA A 924 -48.67 -17.10 -9.50
CA ALA A 924 -48.12 -17.71 -8.27
C ALA A 924 -48.97 -18.86 -7.70
N HIS A 925 -50.19 -19.08 -8.20
CA HIS A 925 -51.15 -20.09 -7.74
C HIS A 925 -51.29 -21.26 -8.74
N SER A 926 -50.37 -21.42 -9.68
CA SER A 926 -50.39 -22.51 -10.69
C SER A 926 -49.58 -23.74 -10.28
N SER A 927 -49.17 -23.85 -9.01
CA SER A 927 -48.49 -25.04 -8.49
C SER A 927 -49.52 -26.02 -7.92
N MET A 928 -49.33 -27.31 -8.21
CA MET A 928 -50.18 -28.44 -7.82
C MET A 928 -50.29 -28.68 -6.29
N CYS A 929 -49.57 -27.94 -5.46
CA CYS A 929 -49.54 -28.10 -3.99
C CYS A 929 -50.22 -26.92 -3.27
N HIS A 930 -51.08 -27.26 -2.31
CA HIS A 930 -51.84 -26.33 -1.49
C HIS A 930 -51.88 -26.78 -0.03
N ARG A 931 -52.12 -25.85 0.88
CA ARG A 931 -52.23 -26.12 2.33
C ARG A 931 -53.24 -25.18 2.95
N ILE A 932 -53.95 -25.66 3.97
CA ILE A 932 -54.82 -24.85 4.83
C ILE A 932 -54.84 -25.50 6.22
N SER A 933 -54.62 -24.71 7.26
CA SER A 933 -54.87 -25.17 8.63
C SER A 933 -56.20 -24.59 9.12
N ILE A 934 -57.03 -25.40 9.76
CA ILE A 934 -58.36 -25.04 10.24
C ILE A 934 -58.56 -25.48 11.70
N GLN A 935 -59.37 -24.73 12.43
CA GLN A 935 -59.85 -25.06 13.77
C GLN A 935 -61.34 -24.71 13.81
N THR A 936 -62.20 -25.70 14.10
CA THR A 936 -63.64 -25.48 14.11
C THR A 936 -64.38 -26.55 14.92
N ALA A 937 -65.55 -26.17 15.45
CA ALA A 937 -66.58 -27.12 15.93
C ALA A 937 -67.71 -27.35 14.90
N SER A 938 -67.60 -26.76 13.71
CA SER A 938 -68.61 -26.85 12.64
C SER A 938 -68.60 -28.23 11.98
N ARG A 939 -69.78 -28.74 11.63
CA ARG A 939 -70.03 -30.04 10.97
C ARG A 939 -70.89 -29.81 9.73
N ASN A 940 -70.83 -30.72 8.76
CA ASN A 940 -71.55 -30.61 7.47
C ASN A 940 -71.21 -29.32 6.68
N VAL A 941 -69.97 -28.84 6.79
CA VAL A 941 -69.49 -27.58 6.16
C VAL A 941 -68.49 -27.82 5.04
N SER A 942 -68.56 -27.03 3.96
CA SER A 942 -67.53 -27.04 2.92
C SER A 942 -66.31 -26.24 3.36
N LEU A 943 -65.12 -26.82 3.22
CA LEU A 943 -63.83 -26.18 3.49
C LEU A 943 -63.24 -25.55 2.23
N ILE A 944 -63.34 -26.25 1.10
CA ILE A 944 -62.87 -25.78 -0.21
C ILE A 944 -63.90 -26.19 -1.26
N ARG A 945 -64.23 -25.27 -2.17
CA ARG A 945 -64.88 -25.56 -3.46
C ARG A 945 -64.10 -24.87 -4.56
N SER A 946 -63.63 -25.62 -5.54
CA SER A 946 -62.80 -25.12 -6.63
C SER A 946 -63.37 -25.57 -7.98
N LYS A 947 -63.38 -24.66 -8.96
CA LYS A 947 -63.82 -24.95 -10.35
C LYS A 947 -62.80 -24.40 -11.36
N ALA A 948 -62.69 -25.09 -12.50
CA ALA A 948 -62.15 -24.50 -13.71
C ALA A 948 -63.22 -23.60 -14.38
N LEU A 949 -62.86 -22.37 -14.77
CA LEU A 949 -63.76 -21.45 -15.48
C LEU A 949 -64.16 -21.93 -16.90
N PHE A 950 -63.36 -22.82 -17.49
CA PHE A 950 -63.48 -23.25 -18.89
C PHE A 950 -63.67 -24.76 -19.06
N ALA A 951 -63.94 -25.48 -17.98
CA ALA A 951 -64.26 -26.92 -17.97
C ALA A 951 -65.20 -27.22 -16.79
N ASP A 952 -65.94 -28.33 -16.85
CA ASP A 952 -66.83 -28.75 -15.74
C ASP A 952 -66.10 -29.54 -14.62
N SER A 953 -64.77 -29.43 -14.58
CA SER A 953 -63.94 -29.95 -13.50
C SER A 953 -64.27 -29.25 -12.16
N THR A 954 -64.50 -30.03 -11.10
CA THR A 954 -64.79 -29.52 -9.75
C THR A 954 -63.98 -30.27 -8.69
N PHE A 955 -63.42 -29.55 -7.71
CA PHE A 955 -62.79 -30.13 -6.52
C PHE A 955 -63.46 -29.56 -5.27
N ASN A 956 -64.09 -30.43 -4.49
CA ASN A 956 -64.81 -30.09 -3.27
C ASN A 956 -64.22 -30.84 -2.08
N MET A 957 -64.10 -30.14 -0.96
CA MET A 957 -63.66 -30.65 0.33
C MET A 957 -64.64 -30.19 1.40
N THR A 958 -65.18 -31.13 2.18
CA THR A 958 -66.29 -30.95 3.12
C THR A 958 -66.05 -31.76 4.39
N ILE A 959 -66.34 -31.18 5.56
CA ILE A 959 -66.52 -31.94 6.81
C ILE A 959 -67.96 -32.48 6.82
N ASP A 960 -68.18 -33.74 7.22
CA ASP A 960 -69.52 -34.33 7.35
C ASP A 960 -70.18 -34.12 8.73
N ASP A 961 -71.33 -34.77 8.96
CA ASP A 961 -72.09 -34.72 10.21
C ASP A 961 -71.34 -35.40 11.39
N ASP A 962 -70.49 -36.40 11.09
CA ASP A 962 -69.67 -37.10 12.10
C ASP A 962 -68.40 -36.30 12.45
N GLY A 963 -67.92 -35.45 11.55
CA GLY A 963 -66.76 -34.57 11.70
C GLY A 963 -65.55 -34.98 10.86
N PHE A 964 -65.69 -35.92 9.94
CA PHE A 964 -64.60 -36.43 9.11
C PHE A 964 -64.50 -35.72 7.76
N LEU A 965 -63.29 -35.73 7.19
CA LEU A 965 -63.01 -35.07 5.91
C LEU A 965 -63.48 -35.93 4.72
N ASN A 966 -64.45 -35.41 3.98
CA ASN A 966 -64.85 -35.92 2.67
C ASN A 966 -64.29 -35.05 1.54
N MET A 967 -63.68 -35.70 0.57
CA MET A 967 -63.18 -35.12 -0.67
C MET A 967 -63.98 -35.67 -1.86
N ASN A 968 -64.34 -34.79 -2.79
CA ASN A 968 -64.90 -35.17 -4.09
C ASN A 968 -64.21 -34.39 -5.22
N ALA A 969 -63.65 -35.10 -6.19
CA ALA A 969 -63.00 -34.52 -7.36
C ALA A 969 -63.59 -35.07 -8.65
N TYR A 970 -63.84 -34.18 -9.62
CA TYR A 970 -64.39 -34.47 -10.94
C TYR A 970 -63.60 -33.73 -12.03
N ASP A 971 -63.33 -34.37 -13.16
CA ASP A 971 -62.64 -33.77 -14.32
C ASP A 971 -63.57 -33.02 -15.29
N GLY A 972 -64.89 -33.28 -15.24
CA GLY A 972 -65.86 -32.80 -16.22
C GLY A 972 -66.28 -33.84 -17.28
N PHE A 973 -65.71 -35.05 -17.24
CA PHE A 973 -65.99 -36.13 -18.20
C PHE A 973 -66.19 -37.49 -17.52
N PHE A 974 -65.11 -38.17 -17.12
CA PHE A 974 -65.14 -39.59 -16.69
C PHE A 974 -64.45 -39.85 -15.35
N PHE A 975 -63.58 -38.95 -14.89
CA PHE A 975 -62.76 -39.12 -13.70
C PHE A 975 -63.48 -38.54 -12.48
N HIS A 976 -64.16 -39.37 -11.70
CA HIS A 976 -64.89 -38.95 -10.50
C HIS A 976 -64.47 -39.76 -9.26
N PHE A 977 -63.73 -39.12 -8.35
CA PHE A 977 -63.28 -39.74 -7.10
C PHE A 977 -63.94 -39.10 -5.87
N LYS A 978 -64.63 -39.92 -5.08
CA LYS A 978 -65.07 -39.59 -3.71
C LYS A 978 -64.28 -40.41 -2.69
N ARG A 979 -63.68 -39.76 -1.69
CA ARG A 979 -62.95 -40.42 -0.59
C ARG A 979 -63.20 -39.72 0.75
N SER A 980 -63.05 -40.48 1.82
CA SER A 980 -63.35 -40.11 3.20
C SER A 980 -62.14 -40.45 4.08
N ALA A 981 -61.70 -39.52 4.94
CA ALA A 981 -60.57 -39.70 5.85
C ALA A 981 -61.03 -39.90 7.29
N ASN A 982 -61.54 -41.10 7.59
CA ASN A 982 -62.16 -41.48 8.86
C ASN A 982 -61.14 -41.71 10.01
N ARG A 983 -60.06 -40.92 10.07
CA ARG A 983 -58.95 -41.07 11.05
C ARG A 983 -58.78 -39.90 12.01
N GLN A 984 -59.05 -38.68 11.54
CA GLN A 984 -58.97 -37.44 12.33
C GLN A 984 -60.32 -36.72 12.20
N ASN A 985 -60.90 -36.34 13.34
CA ASN A 985 -62.13 -35.56 13.41
C ASN A 985 -61.74 -34.08 13.37
N LEU A 986 -62.19 -33.35 12.34
CA LEU A 986 -61.85 -31.93 12.13
C LEU A 986 -62.85 -30.97 12.80
N SER A 987 -63.85 -31.49 13.51
CA SER A 987 -64.87 -30.75 14.26
C SER A 987 -64.65 -30.81 15.79
N ASP A 988 -63.41 -30.99 16.25
CA ASP A 988 -63.04 -31.11 17.66
C ASP A 988 -62.56 -29.79 18.30
N ASP A 989 -62.60 -28.70 17.53
CA ASP A 989 -62.07 -27.37 17.87
C ASP A 989 -60.55 -27.30 18.13
N VAL A 990 -59.78 -28.23 17.54
CA VAL A 990 -58.30 -28.21 17.48
C VAL A 990 -57.81 -27.72 16.12
N MET A 991 -56.61 -27.11 16.09
CA MET A 991 -55.95 -26.61 14.87
C MET A 991 -55.31 -27.76 14.08
N HIS A 992 -56.05 -28.29 13.10
CA HIS A 992 -55.59 -29.30 12.16
C HIS A 992 -54.96 -28.71 10.90
N ASP A 993 -53.93 -29.35 10.36
CA ASP A 993 -53.17 -28.88 9.19
C ASP A 993 -53.36 -29.80 7.97
N ILE A 994 -54.13 -29.33 6.99
CA ILE A 994 -54.49 -30.08 5.78
C ILE A 994 -53.60 -29.62 4.63
N SER A 995 -52.72 -30.51 4.17
CA SER A 995 -51.81 -30.28 3.04
C SER A 995 -52.10 -31.26 1.92
N PHE A 996 -52.25 -30.79 0.68
CA PHE A 996 -52.55 -31.64 -0.47
C PHE A 996 -51.78 -31.23 -1.73
N CYS A 997 -51.28 -32.25 -2.44
CA CYS A 997 -50.51 -32.10 -3.66
C CYS A 997 -51.01 -33.07 -4.73
N ALA A 998 -51.21 -32.55 -5.94
CA ALA A 998 -51.29 -33.36 -7.15
C ALA A 998 -49.91 -33.52 -7.80
N SER A 999 -49.79 -34.56 -8.60
CA SER A 999 -48.76 -34.83 -9.60
C SER A 999 -49.44 -35.54 -10.76
N SER A 1000 -48.81 -35.67 -11.92
CA SER A 1000 -49.47 -36.24 -13.13
C SER A 1000 -50.20 -37.56 -12.88
N ASN A 1001 -49.66 -38.45 -12.02
CA ASN A 1001 -50.16 -39.80 -11.77
C ASN A 1001 -50.64 -40.07 -10.33
N LEU A 1002 -50.55 -39.09 -9.41
CA LEU A 1002 -50.83 -39.29 -7.99
C LEU A 1002 -51.31 -38.01 -7.31
N PHE A 1003 -52.40 -38.10 -6.56
CA PHE A 1003 -52.82 -37.11 -5.57
C PHE A 1003 -52.57 -37.64 -4.15
N ASN A 1004 -52.01 -36.82 -3.29
CA ASN A 1004 -51.81 -37.12 -1.87
C ASN A 1004 -52.30 -35.95 -1.00
N LEU A 1005 -53.05 -36.27 0.05
CA LEU A 1005 -53.51 -35.36 1.09
C LEU A 1005 -53.13 -35.91 2.46
N THR A 1006 -52.41 -35.10 3.22
CA THR A 1006 -52.04 -35.35 4.61
C THR A 1006 -52.83 -34.44 5.55
N ILE A 1007 -53.20 -34.96 6.72
CA ILE A 1007 -53.75 -34.18 7.84
C ILE A 1007 -52.74 -34.30 8.99
N ASP A 1008 -52.25 -33.18 9.51
CA ASP A 1008 -51.22 -33.10 10.55
C ASP A 1008 -49.91 -33.83 10.18
N GLY A 1009 -49.61 -33.88 8.87
CA GLY A 1009 -48.48 -34.62 8.30
C GLY A 1009 -48.69 -36.14 8.15
N ILE A 1010 -49.82 -36.69 8.61
CA ILE A 1010 -50.18 -38.10 8.44
C ILE A 1010 -50.91 -38.29 7.10
N GLU A 1011 -50.52 -39.30 6.31
CA GLU A 1011 -51.21 -39.64 5.05
C GLU A 1011 -52.67 -40.08 5.30
N ALA A 1012 -53.62 -39.30 4.77
CA ALA A 1012 -55.04 -39.43 5.03
C ALA A 1012 -55.84 -39.85 3.79
N ILE A 1013 -55.54 -39.28 2.62
CA ILE A 1013 -56.12 -39.68 1.32
C ILE A 1013 -55.03 -39.73 0.26
N LYS A 1014 -54.78 -40.91 -0.31
CA LYS A 1014 -53.89 -41.13 -1.45
C LYS A 1014 -54.65 -41.77 -2.61
N ILE A 1015 -54.53 -41.21 -3.81
CA ILE A 1015 -55.25 -41.67 -5.01
C ILE A 1015 -54.32 -41.64 -6.23
N GLU A 1016 -53.96 -42.82 -6.73
CA GLU A 1016 -53.26 -43.02 -8.00
C GLU A 1016 -54.24 -42.87 -9.16
N GLY A 1017 -53.85 -42.14 -10.21
CA GLY A 1017 -54.71 -41.78 -11.34
C GLY A 1017 -54.20 -40.53 -12.08
N ASN A 1018 -54.76 -40.23 -13.26
CA ASN A 1018 -54.37 -39.04 -14.01
C ASN A 1018 -54.93 -37.75 -13.38
N TRP A 1019 -54.08 -36.98 -12.69
CA TRP A 1019 -54.45 -35.70 -12.06
C TRP A 1019 -53.95 -34.47 -12.83
N THR A 1020 -53.58 -34.61 -14.11
CA THR A 1020 -53.10 -33.46 -14.93
C THR A 1020 -54.10 -32.31 -15.05
N PHE A 1021 -55.40 -32.57 -14.92
CA PHE A 1021 -56.44 -31.53 -14.92
C PHE A 1021 -56.40 -30.63 -13.67
N PHE A 1022 -55.70 -31.02 -12.60
CA PHE A 1022 -55.70 -30.29 -11.32
C PHE A 1022 -55.07 -28.89 -11.42
N GLU A 1023 -54.15 -28.67 -12.36
CA GLU A 1023 -53.57 -27.35 -12.66
C GLU A 1023 -54.58 -26.35 -13.25
N SER A 1024 -55.73 -26.84 -13.78
CA SER A 1024 -56.78 -25.99 -14.39
C SER A 1024 -57.72 -25.31 -13.39
N PHE A 1025 -57.65 -25.67 -12.10
CA PHE A 1025 -58.47 -25.10 -11.04
C PHE A 1025 -58.09 -23.63 -10.77
N ASN A 1026 -58.92 -22.71 -11.27
CA ASN A 1026 -58.57 -21.28 -11.36
C ASN A 1026 -59.52 -20.33 -10.60
N VAL A 1027 -60.63 -20.85 -10.05
CA VAL A 1027 -61.50 -20.16 -9.07
C VAL A 1027 -61.58 -21.02 -7.80
N TRP A 1028 -61.16 -20.44 -6.68
CA TRP A 1028 -61.12 -21.14 -5.38
C TRP A 1028 -61.99 -20.40 -4.36
N HIS A 1029 -63.04 -21.06 -3.88
CA HIS A 1029 -63.81 -20.64 -2.71
C HIS A 1029 -63.32 -21.41 -1.48
N PHE A 1030 -63.08 -20.69 -0.39
CA PHE A 1030 -62.63 -21.23 0.88
C PHE A 1030 -63.70 -20.94 1.93
N LEU A 1031 -64.12 -22.00 2.63
CA LEU A 1031 -65.13 -22.01 3.69
C LEU A 1031 -66.55 -21.65 3.19
N ASP A 1032 -67.53 -22.47 3.55
CA ASP A 1032 -68.95 -22.16 3.32
C ASP A 1032 -69.47 -21.15 4.35
N SER A 1033 -70.62 -20.51 4.07
CA SER A 1033 -71.17 -19.49 4.97
C SER A 1033 -71.60 -20.01 6.36
N GLU A 1034 -71.66 -21.32 6.54
CA GLU A 1034 -71.99 -21.99 7.81
C GLU A 1034 -70.73 -22.36 8.63
N PHE A 1035 -69.52 -22.13 8.11
CA PHE A 1035 -68.28 -22.31 8.87
C PHE A 1035 -68.10 -21.23 9.94
N GLU A 1036 -67.94 -21.65 11.20
CA GLU A 1036 -67.47 -20.83 12.31
C GLU A 1036 -66.10 -21.36 12.79
N GLY A 1037 -65.06 -20.53 12.83
CA GLY A 1037 -63.78 -20.96 13.37
C GLY A 1037 -62.56 -20.18 12.89
N CYS A 1038 -61.39 -20.77 13.10
CA CYS A 1038 -60.08 -20.19 12.85
C CYS A 1038 -59.40 -20.84 11.64
N VAL A 1039 -58.72 -20.04 10.81
CA VAL A 1039 -57.95 -20.52 9.65
C VAL A 1039 -56.58 -19.87 9.59
N SER A 1040 -55.54 -20.68 9.41
CA SER A 1040 -54.15 -20.25 9.25
C SER A 1040 -53.43 -21.04 8.16
N ARG A 1041 -52.14 -20.72 7.92
CA ARG A 1041 -51.19 -21.35 6.98
C ARG A 1041 -51.67 -21.54 5.53
N LEU A 1042 -52.78 -20.90 5.13
CA LEU A 1042 -53.33 -21.00 3.78
C LEU A 1042 -52.24 -20.67 2.75
N GLN A 1043 -52.00 -21.64 1.88
CA GLN A 1043 -51.02 -21.61 0.80
C GLN A 1043 -51.70 -22.05 -0.49
N THR A 1044 -51.58 -21.24 -1.53
CA THR A 1044 -52.12 -21.51 -2.86
C THR A 1044 -50.99 -21.44 -3.86
N GLY A 1045 -50.41 -22.59 -4.20
CA GLY A 1045 -49.17 -22.69 -4.96
C GLY A 1045 -47.98 -22.12 -4.17
N THR A 1046 -47.33 -21.09 -4.70
CA THR A 1046 -46.21 -20.37 -4.05
C THR A 1046 -46.63 -19.11 -3.31
N ALA A 1047 -47.94 -18.78 -3.28
CA ALA A 1047 -48.47 -17.63 -2.55
C ALA A 1047 -49.08 -18.03 -1.19
N PHE A 1048 -49.02 -17.08 -0.24
CA PHE A 1048 -49.60 -17.20 1.10
C PHE A 1048 -50.67 -16.11 1.31
N PRO A 1049 -51.95 -16.37 1.01
CA PRO A 1049 -52.96 -15.32 0.94
C PRO A 1049 -53.23 -14.57 2.26
N LEU A 1050 -53.02 -15.20 3.43
CA LEU A 1050 -53.21 -14.54 4.73
C LEU A 1050 -52.09 -13.53 5.05
N LYS A 1051 -50.89 -13.78 4.51
CA LYS A 1051 -49.69 -12.97 4.72
C LYS A 1051 -49.62 -11.77 3.79
N ASN A 1052 -50.12 -11.90 2.56
CA ASN A 1052 -50.29 -10.78 1.62
C ASN A 1052 -51.63 -10.87 0.82
N PRO A 1053 -52.77 -10.52 1.44
CA PRO A 1053 -54.09 -10.66 0.80
C PRO A 1053 -54.22 -9.95 -0.56
N LYS A 1054 -53.61 -8.77 -0.70
CA LYS A 1054 -53.69 -7.96 -1.93
C LYS A 1054 -52.96 -8.60 -3.12
N SER A 1055 -51.74 -9.11 -2.94
CA SER A 1055 -51.00 -9.75 -4.06
C SER A 1055 -51.57 -11.13 -4.40
N ALA A 1056 -52.10 -11.84 -3.41
CA ALA A 1056 -52.81 -13.10 -3.60
C ALA A 1056 -54.26 -12.95 -4.08
N ARG A 1057 -54.74 -11.73 -4.37
CA ARG A 1057 -56.12 -11.45 -4.82
C ARG A 1057 -57.22 -12.07 -3.93
N LEU A 1058 -56.98 -12.15 -2.62
CA LEU A 1058 -57.92 -12.72 -1.67
C LEU A 1058 -59.10 -11.77 -1.47
N ASN A 1059 -60.26 -12.13 -2.01
CA ASN A 1059 -61.50 -11.40 -1.85
C ASN A 1059 -62.32 -12.05 -0.72
N TYR A 1060 -62.99 -11.25 0.11
CA TYR A 1060 -63.73 -11.76 1.27
C TYR A 1060 -64.88 -10.83 1.67
N SER A 1061 -65.88 -11.42 2.33
CA SER A 1061 -67.04 -10.71 2.90
C SER A 1061 -67.37 -11.23 4.30
N GLY A 1062 -68.15 -10.45 5.06
CA GLY A 1062 -68.50 -10.78 6.45
C GLY A 1062 -67.60 -10.08 7.47
N LYS A 1063 -67.68 -10.49 8.74
CA LYS A 1063 -67.02 -9.84 9.89
C LYS A 1063 -65.68 -10.49 10.26
N ILE A 1064 -64.94 -10.97 9.25
CA ILE A 1064 -63.65 -11.64 9.40
C ILE A 1064 -62.64 -10.77 10.16
N ARG A 1065 -61.89 -11.36 11.08
CA ARG A 1065 -60.81 -10.70 11.83
C ARG A 1065 -59.47 -11.34 11.49
N PHE A 1066 -58.59 -10.62 10.80
CA PHE A 1066 -57.22 -11.05 10.53
C PHE A 1066 -56.36 -10.90 11.80
N GLY A 1067 -55.52 -11.90 12.10
CA GLY A 1067 -54.70 -11.91 13.32
C GLY A 1067 -54.14 -13.30 13.62
N THR A 1068 -53.72 -13.54 14.86
CA THR A 1068 -53.47 -14.90 15.36
C THR A 1068 -54.79 -15.53 15.80
N CYS A 1069 -55.01 -16.78 15.43
CA CYS A 1069 -56.13 -17.59 15.93
C CYS A 1069 -56.05 -17.70 17.47
N PRO A 1070 -57.08 -17.30 18.25
CA PRO A 1070 -57.09 -17.53 19.69
C PRO A 1070 -57.29 -19.03 19.97
N VAL A 1071 -56.25 -19.68 20.49
CA VAL A 1071 -56.24 -21.13 20.77
C VAL A 1071 -57.11 -21.51 21.99
N GLU A 1072 -57.63 -20.52 22.73
CA GLU A 1072 -58.49 -20.73 23.90
C GLU A 1072 -59.78 -19.91 23.83
N SER A 1073 -60.89 -20.51 24.28
CA SER A 1073 -62.22 -19.91 24.56
C SER A 1073 -63.21 -19.64 23.40
N ILE A 1074 -63.70 -20.71 22.74
CA ILE A 1074 -65.06 -20.72 22.12
C ILE A 1074 -66.01 -21.58 22.98
N SER A 1075 -66.31 -21.13 24.19
CA SER A 1075 -67.29 -21.82 25.06
C SER A 1075 -68.67 -21.13 24.98
N ARG A 1076 -69.63 -21.78 24.30
CA ARG A 1076 -71.04 -21.37 24.34
C ARG A 1076 -71.61 -21.67 25.73
N HIS A 1077 -72.08 -20.64 26.45
CA HIS A 1077 -73.41 -20.54 27.09
C HIS A 1077 -73.47 -19.39 28.12
N GLN A 1078 -73.97 -18.21 27.73
CA GLN A 1078 -74.97 -17.42 28.50
C GLN A 1078 -75.32 -16.11 27.80
N MET A 1079 -76.54 -16.01 27.26
CA MET A 1079 -77.21 -14.73 27.01
C MET A 1079 -78.73 -14.89 27.15
N TYR A 1080 -79.21 -14.97 28.39
CA TYR A 1080 -80.59 -14.65 28.75
C TYR A 1080 -80.52 -13.64 29.91
N GLY A 1081 -81.10 -12.46 29.68
CA GLY A 1081 -80.71 -11.25 30.44
C GLY A 1081 -81.47 -11.02 31.74
N PHE A 1082 -81.25 -9.84 32.32
CA PHE A 1082 -82.27 -9.17 33.12
C PHE A 1082 -82.20 -7.65 32.96
N HIS A 1083 -83.30 -6.96 33.26
CA HIS A 1083 -83.42 -5.49 33.15
C HIS A 1083 -82.73 -4.73 34.31
N PRO A 1084 -82.40 -3.44 34.13
CA PRO A 1084 -81.64 -2.65 35.11
C PRO A 1084 -82.53 -1.87 36.09
N THR A 1085 -82.05 -1.66 37.32
CA THR A 1085 -82.45 -0.50 38.15
C THR A 1085 -81.40 -0.14 39.23
N THR A 1086 -81.35 1.16 39.57
CA THR A 1086 -80.87 1.76 40.84
C THR A 1086 -79.46 1.46 41.36
N GLN A 1087 -78.57 2.46 41.21
CA GLN A 1087 -77.83 3.20 42.26
C GLN A 1087 -77.50 2.49 43.59
N ALA A 1088 -76.30 2.65 44.18
CA ALA A 1088 -75.48 3.88 44.23
C ALA A 1088 -73.97 3.62 44.44
N THR A 1089 -73.16 4.69 44.25
CA THR A 1089 -71.81 4.99 44.82
C THR A 1089 -70.88 3.81 45.20
N THR A 1090 -69.64 3.75 44.69
CA THR A 1090 -68.65 4.85 44.70
C THR A 1090 -67.83 5.00 43.40
N THR A 1091 -67.05 6.08 43.34
CA THR A 1091 -66.36 6.64 42.15
C THR A 1091 -65.09 5.89 41.71
N PRO A 1092 -64.94 5.64 40.40
CA PRO A 1092 -63.63 5.54 39.76
C PRO A 1092 -63.46 6.56 38.62
N GLN A 1093 -62.34 7.30 38.62
CA GLN A 1093 -61.77 8.02 37.47
C GLN A 1093 -60.24 7.91 37.56
N GLY A 1094 -59.50 7.67 36.48
CA GLY A 1094 -59.95 7.39 35.11
C GLY A 1094 -58.77 7.23 34.15
N THR A 1095 -59.04 7.42 32.85
CA THR A 1095 -58.08 7.57 31.73
C THR A 1095 -57.05 6.46 31.52
N GLU A 1096 -57.25 5.71 30.44
CA GLU A 1096 -56.17 5.02 29.72
C GLU A 1096 -55.16 6.05 29.19
N GLU A 1097 -53.87 5.73 29.17
CA GLU A 1097 -53.03 6.08 28.01
C GLU A 1097 -51.87 5.09 27.85
N ILE A 1098 -51.50 4.82 26.60
CA ILE A 1098 -50.60 3.72 26.21
C ILE A 1098 -49.14 4.14 26.34
N ARG A 1099 -48.26 3.27 26.86
CA ARG A 1099 -46.80 3.47 26.78
C ARG A 1099 -46.03 2.24 26.31
N ILE A 1100 -44.99 2.54 25.54
CA ILE A 1100 -44.12 1.62 24.80
C ILE A 1100 -43.05 1.05 25.73
N PHE A 1101 -42.68 -0.23 25.54
CA PHE A 1101 -41.54 -0.84 26.23
C PHE A 1101 -40.21 -0.26 25.71
N ALA A 1102 -39.65 0.71 26.45
CA ALA A 1102 -38.27 1.17 26.29
C ALA A 1102 -37.37 0.48 27.32
N ILE A 1103 -36.34 -0.23 26.87
CA ILE A 1103 -35.37 -0.89 27.76
C ILE A 1103 -34.31 0.14 28.23
N SER A 1104 -34.67 0.97 29.23
CA SER A 1104 -33.72 1.84 29.91
C SER A 1104 -33.13 1.16 31.14
N LYS A 1105 -31.85 0.73 31.07
CA LYS A 1105 -31.15 0.21 32.26
C LYS A 1105 -30.99 1.31 33.32
N HIS A 1106 -31.29 0.96 34.57
CA HIS A 1106 -31.34 1.90 35.68
C HIS A 1106 -29.95 2.43 36.03
N LYS A 1107 -29.80 3.76 36.14
CA LYS A 1107 -28.64 4.34 36.86
C LYS A 1107 -28.84 4.06 38.36
N GLN A 1108 -27.85 3.43 38.99
CA GLN A 1108 -27.64 3.47 40.45
C GLN A 1108 -26.41 4.33 40.74
N LYS A 1109 -26.46 5.13 41.80
CA LYS A 1109 -25.32 5.90 42.28
C LYS A 1109 -24.39 4.99 43.09
N LEU A 1110 -23.34 4.47 42.46
CA LEU A 1110 -22.19 3.93 43.19
C LEU A 1110 -21.39 5.09 43.79
N ILE A 1111 -21.26 5.10 45.12
CA ILE A 1111 -20.35 6.00 45.83
C ILE A 1111 -18.92 5.53 45.55
N SER A 1112 -18.03 6.47 45.24
CA SER A 1112 -16.67 6.15 44.78
C SER A 1112 -15.81 5.53 45.89
N ILE A 1113 -15.63 4.21 45.83
CA ILE A 1113 -14.63 3.50 46.63
C ILE A 1113 -13.21 3.96 46.24
N ALA A 1114 -13.01 4.36 44.97
CA ALA A 1114 -11.73 4.84 44.46
C ALA A 1114 -11.19 6.08 45.21
N THR A 1115 -12.06 7.01 45.63
CA THR A 1115 -11.63 8.17 46.43
C THR A 1115 -11.19 7.79 47.85
N ILE A 1116 -11.72 6.71 48.42
CA ILE A 1116 -11.31 6.21 49.75
C ILE A 1116 -9.99 5.44 49.62
N SER A 1117 -9.85 4.58 48.60
CA SER A 1117 -8.59 3.86 48.35
C SER A 1117 -7.45 4.79 47.98
N GLY A 1118 -7.71 5.85 47.19
CA GLY A 1118 -6.70 6.85 46.83
C GLY A 1118 -6.17 7.62 48.03
N VAL A 1119 -7.05 8.03 48.96
CA VAL A 1119 -6.64 8.66 50.23
C VAL A 1119 -5.87 7.68 51.12
N PHE A 1120 -6.27 6.41 51.18
CA PHE A 1120 -5.55 5.40 51.95
C PHE A 1120 -4.13 5.13 51.38
N VAL A 1121 -4.00 5.01 50.06
CA VAL A 1121 -2.69 4.87 49.39
C VAL A 1121 -1.82 6.11 49.57
N LEU A 1122 -2.38 7.33 49.49
CA LEU A 1122 -1.65 8.56 49.80
C LEU A 1122 -1.18 8.63 51.26
N LEU A 1123 -1.99 8.19 52.22
CA LEU A 1123 -1.60 8.07 53.63
C LEU A 1123 -0.50 7.02 53.83
N LEU A 1124 -0.55 5.90 53.10
CA LEU A 1124 0.48 4.86 53.14
C LEU A 1124 1.80 5.37 52.52
N PHE A 1125 1.74 6.07 51.40
CA PHE A 1125 2.92 6.71 50.79
C PHE A 1125 3.48 7.83 51.67
N ALA A 1126 2.64 8.65 52.28
CA ALA A 1126 3.06 9.71 53.21
C ALA A 1126 3.66 9.15 54.51
N THR A 1127 3.15 8.02 55.03
CA THR A 1127 3.74 7.37 56.21
C THR A 1127 5.02 6.62 55.87
N CYS A 1128 5.14 5.98 54.70
CA CYS A 1128 6.41 5.45 54.21
C CYS A 1128 7.45 6.56 53.96
N LEU A 1129 7.05 7.69 53.37
CA LEU A 1129 7.94 8.85 53.19
C LEU A 1129 8.31 9.49 54.53
N SER A 1130 7.39 9.56 55.49
CA SER A 1130 7.69 9.99 56.86
C SER A 1130 8.63 9.02 57.57
N MET A 1131 8.47 7.71 57.40
CA MET A 1131 9.40 6.69 57.92
C MET A 1131 10.78 6.85 57.30
N LEU A 1132 10.87 7.12 55.99
CA LEU A 1132 12.13 7.35 55.28
C LEU A 1132 12.81 8.65 55.74
N ILE A 1133 12.05 9.76 55.84
CA ILE A 1133 12.54 11.05 56.33
C ILE A 1133 12.96 10.94 57.81
N CYS A 1134 12.23 10.21 58.64
CA CYS A 1134 12.64 9.89 60.00
C CYS A 1134 13.93 9.05 59.99
N TYR A 1135 14.00 7.96 59.22
CA TYR A 1135 15.20 7.11 59.11
C TYR A 1135 16.45 7.89 58.67
N MET A 1136 16.29 8.86 57.77
CA MET A 1136 17.37 9.76 57.35
C MET A 1136 17.69 10.87 58.37
N ARG A 1137 16.71 11.33 59.18
CA ARG A 1137 16.93 12.28 60.27
C ARG A 1137 17.37 11.66 61.61
N THR A 1138 17.21 10.34 61.79
CA THR A 1138 17.64 9.61 62.99
C THR A 1138 19.01 8.96 62.85
N ARG A 1139 19.71 9.18 61.72
CA ARG A 1139 21.18 8.99 61.68
C ARG A 1139 21.84 10.25 62.25
N PRO A 1140 22.54 10.17 63.40
CA PRO A 1140 23.27 11.31 63.93
C PRO A 1140 24.48 11.62 63.06
N ASP A 1141 24.75 12.92 62.84
CA ASP A 1141 25.98 13.38 62.19
C ASP A 1141 27.18 13.26 63.14
N GLY A 1142 28.20 12.52 62.68
CA GLY A 1142 29.60 12.80 63.00
C GLY A 1142 30.30 11.95 64.07
N VAL A 1143 31.61 11.76 63.80
CA VAL A 1143 32.70 11.33 64.71
C VAL A 1143 32.56 9.92 65.33
N TYR A 1144 33.55 9.02 65.32
CA TYR A 1144 35.00 9.08 65.07
C TYR A 1144 35.35 8.01 64.00
N LYS A 1145 36.29 8.17 63.06
CA LYS A 1145 37.72 8.55 63.18
C LYS A 1145 38.57 7.67 64.13
N THR A 1146 38.71 6.40 63.75
CA THR A 1146 40.01 5.75 63.50
C THR A 1146 41.24 6.27 64.29
N ASN A 1147 41.66 5.54 65.34
CA ASN A 1147 42.94 4.80 65.37
C ASN A 1147 43.41 4.45 66.81
N GLU A 1148 43.48 3.16 67.11
CA GLU A 1148 44.59 2.55 67.86
C GLU A 1148 45.10 1.40 66.96
N THR A 1149 46.14 1.57 66.13
CA THR A 1149 47.60 1.79 66.37
C THR A 1149 48.37 0.52 66.74
N GLY A 1150 49.60 0.42 66.23
CA GLY A 1150 50.46 -0.77 66.26
C GLY A 1150 50.75 -1.28 64.84
N ASP A 1151 51.42 -0.54 63.95
CA ASP A 1151 52.64 0.28 64.14
C ASP A 1151 53.76 -0.53 64.82
N ASN A 1152 54.97 -0.61 64.26
CA ASN A 1152 55.88 0.53 64.06
C ASN A 1152 56.90 0.16 62.95
N CYS A 1153 57.37 1.05 62.07
CA CYS A 1153 57.96 2.39 62.30
C CYS A 1153 59.32 2.34 63.02
N SER A 1154 60.32 3.07 62.52
CA SER A 1154 61.40 3.64 63.34
C SER A 1154 62.34 4.52 62.50
N PRO A 1155 63.02 5.51 63.10
CA PRO A 1155 62.76 6.19 64.37
C PRO A 1155 62.26 7.63 64.09
N SER A 1156 62.10 8.58 65.01
CA SER A 1156 62.34 8.68 66.46
C SER A 1156 61.19 9.52 67.08
N ARG A 1157 60.88 9.45 68.39
CA ARG A 1157 61.49 10.30 69.44
C ARG A 1157 61.92 11.71 68.97
N SER A 1158 61.55 12.80 69.63
CA SER A 1158 60.83 12.93 70.91
C SER A 1158 60.07 14.25 71.01
N GLU A 1159 59.22 14.34 72.04
CA GLU A 1159 58.95 15.54 72.85
C GLU A 1159 58.28 16.78 72.20
N GLU A 1160 57.38 17.39 72.98
CA GLU A 1160 57.28 18.85 72.96
C GLU A 1160 58.65 19.42 73.41
N PRO A 1161 59.20 20.47 72.76
CA PRO A 1161 58.38 21.63 72.38
C PRO A 1161 58.84 22.39 71.11
N LEU A 1162 58.12 23.48 70.82
CA LEU A 1162 58.62 24.73 70.23
C LEU A 1162 59.48 24.70 68.93
N VAL A 1163 58.95 25.39 67.91
CA VAL A 1163 59.70 26.44 67.16
C VAL A 1163 60.83 26.01 66.18
N ARG A 1164 60.47 25.97 64.88
CA ARG A 1164 61.10 26.76 63.77
C ARG A 1164 62.38 26.25 63.04
N ASN A 1165 62.15 25.89 61.75
CA ASN A 1165 63.00 26.07 60.54
C ASN A 1165 64.22 25.17 60.19
N HIS A 1166 64.33 24.93 58.86
CA HIS A 1166 65.50 24.88 57.95
C HIS A 1166 66.11 23.54 57.41
N ASN A 1167 65.94 23.38 56.07
CA ASN A 1167 66.93 23.07 54.99
C ASN A 1167 67.53 21.65 54.70
N ASN A 1168 67.44 21.30 53.40
CA ASN A 1168 68.43 20.67 52.47
C ASN A 1168 68.66 19.13 52.30
N ASN A 1169 68.45 18.69 51.03
CA ASN A 1169 69.26 17.83 50.11
C ASN A 1169 69.54 16.30 50.28
N ASN A 1170 69.14 15.56 49.22
CA ASN A 1170 69.82 14.47 48.43
C ASN A 1170 70.36 13.14 49.06
N GLY A 1171 70.11 11.99 48.38
CA GLY A 1171 70.80 10.69 48.58
C GLY A 1171 70.17 9.46 47.87
N ASN A 1172 70.96 8.43 47.50
CA ASN A 1172 70.61 7.27 46.63
C ASN A 1172 71.25 5.92 47.14
N SER A 1173 71.15 4.67 46.61
CA SER A 1173 70.47 3.97 45.47
C SER A 1173 70.71 2.42 45.48
N MET A 1174 69.78 1.60 44.93
CA MET A 1174 69.99 0.26 44.26
C MET A 1174 70.47 -0.99 45.09
N PRO A 1175 70.51 -2.24 44.54
CA PRO A 1175 69.61 -2.99 43.62
C PRO A 1175 69.42 -4.54 43.89
N ASN A 1176 68.48 -5.25 43.21
CA ASN A 1176 68.64 -6.55 42.45
C ASN A 1176 67.38 -7.47 42.27
N GLY A 1177 67.25 -8.14 41.10
CA GLY A 1177 66.52 -9.41 40.76
C GLY A 1177 64.98 -9.53 41.03
N ALA A 1178 64.03 -9.78 40.10
CA ALA A 1178 63.88 -10.73 38.96
C ALA A 1178 63.62 -12.20 39.41
N GLN A 1179 62.64 -13.02 38.95
CA GLN A 1179 61.85 -13.17 37.68
C GLN A 1179 60.46 -13.88 37.97
N MET A 1180 59.43 -14.13 37.11
CA MET A 1180 58.87 -13.63 35.81
C MET A 1180 57.50 -14.32 35.44
N TYR A 1181 56.47 -13.57 34.97
CA TYR A 1181 55.31 -13.92 34.05
C TYR A 1181 54.37 -15.16 34.32
N ALA A 1182 53.13 -15.35 33.79
CA ALA A 1182 51.97 -14.57 33.23
C ALA A 1182 50.90 -15.59 32.69
N SER A 1183 49.60 -15.35 32.39
CA SER A 1183 48.57 -14.30 32.67
C SER A 1183 47.11 -14.79 32.30
N SER A 1184 46.13 -13.85 32.30
CA SER A 1184 44.69 -13.83 31.88
C SER A 1184 44.21 -14.64 30.64
N LYS A 1185 42.96 -15.14 30.50
CA LYS A 1185 41.56 -14.64 30.76
C LYS A 1185 41.04 -13.59 29.75
N GLU A 1186 39.89 -13.75 29.06
CA GLU A 1186 38.45 -13.78 29.49
C GLU A 1186 37.97 -12.48 30.14
N TYR A 1187 36.78 -11.88 29.86
CA TYR A 1187 35.82 -11.93 28.74
C TYR A 1187 34.86 -10.70 28.90
N PHE A 1188 33.99 -10.41 27.91
CA PHE A 1188 32.91 -9.40 27.86
C PHE A 1188 32.52 -8.63 29.15
N CYS A 1189 32.52 -7.29 29.08
CA CYS A 1189 31.38 -6.53 28.53
C CYS A 1189 31.89 -5.24 27.86
#